data_AF-A0A5R8Y4G4-F1
#
_entry.id   AF-A0A5R8Y4G4-F1
#
_cell.length_a   1.000
_cell.length_b   1.000
_cell.length_c   1.000
_cell.angle_alpha   90.00
_cell.angle_beta   90.00
_cell.angle_gamma   90.00
#
_symmetry.space_group_name_H-M   'P 1'
#
loop_
_entity.id
_entity.type
_entity.pdbx_description
1 polymer ?
#
loop_
_entity_poly.entity_id
_entity_poly.type
_entity_poly.pdbx_seq_one_letter_code
_entity_poly.pdbx_strand_id
1 'polypeptide(L)'
;MKKDSIAGKIIIRVLFVALVVIAIAGVISYFILNSMKEDVEIKTKNHFKVLIEERIQSKMDVAISNAVTLSQNTDLLLALETNDRSMLKVTLTSLSNAMKNGTNFNNVKIHVHDKDIKSFYRSWQPDKYGDDLSSFRNTILEVKKTKKPLAAIEVGRAGLVLRGLSPIFDVDGKYVGSVEFIQGFNSVVEDFAKDDEFLIVLMDEKLKRGDALSSQDKIGKYYLSQKVFDKEFRNSLEKIDFNRFEKTGFTIDKNFFYTRFPILDFKGQKQGFYILADHVEQVNNTFDESAKLVYTMLGMMAVLTILLVITIIYFFNKIISGGLNKFKKSFAEFLDFITFKTNSFKKPAVYTSDEVADMLVLLNNTADEFDKKLKDDMRVIGEIVLTTDKVEQGIYRCRIHSSSDNPMIVTLKDTINKMLDTVDKNMIELIRTVTNYANDDFTDKVEISPKLKAKMLEVMESTNKLGLALSQSAKRNLHNGQTLEKNADMMNSSMKNLAAKANEQAASLEETAAALEEITSITRSNANNASKMATLGETVKQSVKSGESLASKTAFSMDEINEKVSSINEAITVIDQIAFQTNILSLNAAVEAATAGEAGKGFAVVAQEVRNLASRSAEAAKEIKDLVEDANLKANEGKNISAEMIHGYQELNTHINETLHLIENVSSASKEQMTGIEQINDTVTMLDRVTQENANEANQVRAIANDVSSMAKDLVEDALSKKFN
;
A
#
# COMPACT_ATOMS: atom_id res chain seq x y z
N MET A 1 65.43 -51.66 -38.19
CA MET A 1 65.02 -50.24 -38.18
C MET A 1 64.28 -49.93 -39.47
N LYS A 2 62.94 -49.84 -39.45
CA LYS A 2 62.17 -49.26 -40.58
C LYS A 2 62.58 -47.78 -40.67
N LYS A 3 63.26 -47.40 -41.76
CA LYS A 3 63.56 -45.98 -42.03
C LYS A 3 62.30 -45.31 -42.54
N ASP A 4 61.59 -44.60 -41.66
CA ASP A 4 60.50 -43.71 -42.07
C ASP A 4 61.02 -42.67 -43.06
N SER A 5 60.29 -42.48 -44.17
CA SER A 5 60.63 -41.49 -45.19
C SER A 5 60.59 -40.07 -44.62
N ILE A 6 61.39 -39.16 -45.18
CA ILE A 6 61.41 -37.74 -44.79
C ILE A 6 60.01 -37.11 -44.93
N ALA A 7 59.19 -37.60 -45.88
CA ALA A 7 57.80 -37.22 -46.04
C ALA A 7 56.90 -37.68 -44.89
N GLY A 8 57.06 -38.92 -44.44
CA GLY A 8 56.34 -39.42 -43.27
C GLY A 8 56.67 -38.62 -42.01
N LYS A 9 57.95 -38.28 -41.78
CA LYS A 9 58.40 -37.53 -40.59
C LYS A 9 57.88 -36.09 -40.52
N ILE A 10 57.67 -35.43 -41.66
CA ILE A 10 57.18 -34.05 -41.72
C ILE A 10 55.65 -33.99 -41.63
N ILE A 11 54.94 -34.91 -42.29
CA ILE A 11 53.48 -35.03 -42.18
C ILE A 11 53.07 -35.33 -40.72
N ILE A 12 53.79 -36.21 -40.03
CA ILE A 12 53.54 -36.52 -38.61
C ILE A 12 53.74 -35.30 -37.69
N ARG A 13 54.73 -34.43 -37.96
CA ARG A 13 54.99 -33.23 -37.16
C ARG A 13 53.99 -32.11 -37.40
N VAL A 14 53.51 -31.95 -38.64
CA VAL A 14 52.46 -30.97 -39.00
C VAL A 14 51.12 -31.36 -38.40
N LEU A 15 50.77 -32.65 -38.43
CA LEU A 15 49.58 -33.18 -37.77
C LEU A 15 49.66 -33.02 -36.23
N PHE A 16 50.85 -33.18 -35.65
CA PHE A 16 51.06 -32.99 -34.21
C PHE A 16 50.83 -31.54 -33.76
N VAL A 17 51.35 -30.55 -34.50
CA VAL A 17 51.14 -29.11 -34.17
C VAL A 17 49.68 -28.70 -34.30
N ALA A 18 48.98 -29.17 -35.34
CA ALA A 18 47.54 -28.91 -35.51
C ALA A 18 46.70 -29.50 -34.35
N LEU A 19 47.07 -30.69 -33.87
CA LEU A 19 46.42 -31.35 -32.75
C LEU A 19 46.65 -30.60 -31.42
N VAL A 20 47.84 -30.01 -31.22
CA VAL A 20 48.16 -29.19 -30.04
C VAL A 20 47.35 -27.88 -30.01
N VAL A 21 47.18 -27.21 -31.15
CA VAL A 21 46.40 -25.95 -31.22
C VAL A 21 44.92 -26.19 -30.91
N ILE A 22 44.34 -27.27 -31.46
CA ILE A 22 42.95 -27.68 -31.17
C ILE A 22 42.81 -28.08 -29.69
N ALA A 23 43.81 -28.77 -29.12
CA ALA A 23 43.81 -29.13 -27.71
C ALA A 23 43.85 -27.91 -26.78
N ILE A 24 44.70 -26.90 -27.07
CA ILE A 24 44.78 -25.66 -26.28
C ILE A 24 43.46 -24.87 -26.35
N ALA A 25 42.88 -24.74 -27.55
CA ALA A 25 41.59 -24.08 -27.72
C ALA A 25 40.48 -24.81 -26.95
N GLY A 26 40.45 -26.14 -27.00
CA GLY A 26 39.51 -26.95 -26.22
C GLY A 26 39.67 -26.75 -24.70
N VAL A 27 40.90 -26.64 -24.20
CA VAL A 27 41.18 -26.36 -22.78
C VAL A 27 40.70 -24.97 -22.37
N ILE A 28 40.96 -23.93 -23.18
CA ILE A 28 40.51 -22.56 -22.89
C ILE A 28 38.98 -22.48 -22.90
N SER A 29 38.32 -23.07 -23.90
CA SER A 29 36.85 -23.13 -23.97
C SER A 29 36.24 -23.90 -22.81
N TYR A 30 36.89 -24.97 -22.34
CA TYR A 30 36.47 -25.69 -21.13
C TYR A 30 36.47 -24.79 -19.89
N PHE A 31 37.52 -23.97 -19.69
CA PHE A 31 37.57 -23.02 -18.57
C PHE A 31 36.50 -21.92 -18.66
N ILE A 32 36.26 -21.38 -19.86
CA ILE A 32 35.24 -20.33 -20.08
C ILE A 32 33.83 -20.88 -19.83
N LEU A 33 33.49 -22.05 -20.41
CA LEU A 33 32.18 -22.68 -20.19
C LEU A 33 31.96 -23.03 -18.71
N ASN A 34 33.01 -23.45 -18.00
CA ASN A 34 32.91 -23.74 -16.58
C ASN A 34 32.69 -22.48 -15.74
N SER A 35 33.35 -21.35 -16.08
CA SER A 35 33.14 -20.06 -15.42
C SER A 35 31.72 -19.50 -15.66
N MET A 36 31.20 -19.65 -16.89
CA MET A 36 29.87 -19.14 -17.25
C MET A 36 28.74 -19.87 -16.51
N LYS A 37 28.92 -21.18 -16.27
CA LYS A 37 27.95 -21.95 -15.49
C LYS A 37 27.83 -21.41 -14.06
N GLU A 38 28.96 -21.13 -13.42
CA GLU A 38 29.01 -20.57 -12.07
C GLU A 38 28.39 -19.15 -12.01
N ASP A 39 28.63 -18.32 -13.03
CA ASP A 39 28.05 -16.97 -13.12
C ASP A 39 26.51 -16.99 -13.25
N VAL A 40 25.96 -17.89 -14.06
CA VAL A 40 24.50 -18.06 -14.21
C VAL A 40 23.88 -18.48 -12.87
N GLU A 41 24.48 -19.45 -12.19
CA GLU A 41 24.02 -19.94 -10.88
C GLU A 41 24.02 -18.84 -9.80
N ILE A 42 25.07 -18.00 -9.77
CA ILE A 42 25.17 -16.86 -8.84
C ILE A 42 24.11 -15.79 -9.18
N LYS A 43 23.88 -15.52 -10.46
CA LYS A 43 22.87 -14.54 -10.90
C LYS A 43 21.46 -14.99 -10.53
N THR A 44 21.11 -16.26 -10.75
CA THR A 44 19.82 -16.84 -10.34
C THR A 44 19.63 -16.79 -8.83
N LYS A 45 20.68 -17.12 -8.04
CA LYS A 45 20.64 -16.94 -6.59
C LYS A 45 20.37 -15.49 -6.19
N ASN A 46 21.07 -14.52 -6.77
CA ASN A 46 20.88 -13.11 -6.42
C ASN A 46 19.49 -12.59 -6.80
N HIS A 47 18.93 -13.07 -7.92
CA HIS A 47 17.56 -12.78 -8.31
C HIS A 47 16.57 -13.25 -7.23
N PHE A 48 16.66 -14.51 -6.79
CA PHE A 48 15.81 -15.04 -5.73
C PHE A 48 15.98 -14.32 -4.39
N LYS A 49 17.18 -13.83 -4.07
CA LYS A 49 17.42 -13.03 -2.86
C LYS A 49 16.56 -11.77 -2.85
N VAL A 50 16.58 -11.01 -3.95
CA VAL A 50 15.78 -9.79 -4.08
C VAL A 50 14.30 -10.12 -4.02
N LEU A 51 13.87 -11.16 -4.74
CA LEU A 51 12.46 -11.54 -4.83
C LEU A 51 11.87 -11.97 -3.48
N ILE A 52 12.60 -12.77 -2.70
CA ILE A 52 12.12 -13.21 -1.38
C ILE A 52 12.11 -12.05 -0.38
N GLU A 53 13.11 -11.15 -0.41
CA GLU A 53 13.16 -9.98 0.45
C GLU A 53 11.95 -9.05 0.16
N GLU A 54 11.68 -8.77 -1.11
CA GLU A 54 10.55 -7.92 -1.53
C GLU A 54 9.20 -8.53 -1.15
N ARG A 55 8.97 -9.82 -1.45
CA ARG A 55 7.69 -10.49 -1.19
C ARG A 55 7.42 -10.65 0.30
N ILE A 56 8.44 -10.97 1.09
CA ILE A 56 8.30 -11.03 2.56
C ILE A 56 8.03 -9.65 3.14
N GLN A 57 8.77 -8.63 2.70
CA GLN A 57 8.55 -7.26 3.17
C GLN A 57 7.15 -6.78 2.83
N SER A 58 6.68 -7.01 1.60
CA SER A 58 5.31 -6.69 1.18
C SER A 58 4.25 -7.35 2.08
N LYS A 59 4.41 -8.63 2.44
CA LYS A 59 3.47 -9.27 3.39
C LYS A 59 3.60 -8.70 4.80
N MET A 60 4.80 -8.34 5.26
CA MET A 60 5.00 -7.70 6.57
C MET A 60 4.34 -6.32 6.64
N ASP A 61 4.41 -5.54 5.56
CA ASP A 61 3.75 -4.23 5.43
C ASP A 61 2.21 -4.37 5.46
N VAL A 62 1.67 -5.40 4.81
CA VAL A 62 0.24 -5.73 4.92
C VAL A 62 -0.12 -6.12 6.36
N ALA A 63 0.74 -6.88 7.05
CA ALA A 63 0.47 -7.31 8.42
C ALA A 63 0.41 -6.11 9.38
N ILE A 64 1.40 -5.22 9.31
CA ILE A 64 1.48 -4.06 10.19
C ILE A 64 0.40 -3.03 9.87
N SER A 65 0.10 -2.80 8.59
CA SER A 65 -0.97 -1.90 8.16
C SER A 65 -2.33 -2.35 8.73
N ASN A 66 -2.68 -3.63 8.57
CA ASN A 66 -3.91 -4.16 9.14
C ASN A 66 -3.93 -4.12 10.68
N ALA A 67 -2.79 -4.37 11.34
CA ALA A 67 -2.70 -4.26 12.79
C ALA A 67 -2.92 -2.82 13.28
N VAL A 68 -2.38 -1.82 12.57
CA VAL A 68 -2.58 -0.40 12.87
C VAL A 68 -4.05 -0.02 12.67
N THR A 69 -4.66 -0.37 11.53
CA THR A 69 -6.09 -0.12 11.29
C THR A 69 -6.96 -0.79 12.36
N LEU A 70 -6.65 -2.02 12.74
CA LEU A 70 -7.34 -2.73 13.82
C LEU A 70 -7.20 -2.04 15.18
N SER A 71 -6.04 -1.45 15.47
CA SER A 71 -5.81 -0.76 16.75
C SER A 71 -6.63 0.52 16.90
N GLN A 72 -7.13 1.08 15.79
CA GLN A 72 -8.01 2.25 15.77
C GLN A 72 -9.50 1.89 15.79
N ASN A 73 -9.84 0.61 15.85
CA ASN A 73 -11.24 0.18 15.88
C ASN A 73 -11.87 0.46 17.26
N THR A 74 -12.92 1.28 17.29
CA THR A 74 -13.59 1.73 18.53
C THR A 74 -14.17 0.57 19.35
N ASP A 75 -14.77 -0.44 18.70
CA ASP A 75 -15.31 -1.61 19.42
C ASP A 75 -14.19 -2.40 20.13
N LEU A 76 -13.01 -2.47 19.50
CA LEU A 76 -11.86 -3.14 20.07
C LEU A 76 -11.33 -2.40 21.30
N LEU A 77 -11.28 -1.07 21.24
CA LEU A 77 -10.94 -0.22 22.39
C LEU A 77 -11.96 -0.39 23.53
N LEU A 78 -13.26 -0.22 23.24
CA LEU A 78 -14.34 -0.34 24.22
C LEU A 78 -14.36 -1.73 24.87
N ALA A 79 -14.13 -2.79 24.11
CA ALA A 79 -14.06 -4.15 24.62
C ALA A 79 -12.89 -4.35 25.61
N LEU A 80 -11.74 -3.71 25.37
CA LEU A 80 -10.61 -3.76 26.30
C LEU A 80 -10.86 -2.94 27.58
N GLU A 81 -11.52 -1.79 27.47
CA GLU A 81 -11.86 -0.93 28.62
C GLU A 81 -12.93 -1.56 29.51
N THR A 82 -13.98 -2.12 28.90
CA THR A 82 -15.11 -2.74 29.60
C THR A 82 -14.88 -4.22 29.94
N ASN A 83 -13.78 -4.79 29.47
CA ASN A 83 -13.47 -6.23 29.59
C ASN A 83 -14.54 -7.13 28.94
N ASP A 84 -15.29 -6.62 27.94
CA ASP A 84 -16.34 -7.34 27.21
C ASP A 84 -15.78 -8.10 26.00
N ARG A 85 -15.52 -9.40 26.22
CA ARG A 85 -15.00 -10.30 25.19
C ARG A 85 -16.05 -10.74 24.16
N SER A 86 -17.34 -10.64 24.51
CA SER A 86 -18.44 -11.04 23.63
C SER A 86 -18.62 -10.02 22.50
N MET A 87 -18.50 -8.73 22.84
CA MET A 87 -18.46 -7.63 21.86
C MET A 87 -17.34 -7.85 20.84
N LEU A 88 -16.13 -8.10 21.33
CA LEU A 88 -14.96 -8.30 20.47
C LEU A 88 -15.10 -9.53 19.54
N LYS A 89 -15.78 -10.59 20.00
CA LYS A 89 -16.09 -11.76 19.19
C LYS A 89 -16.95 -11.41 17.98
N VAL A 90 -17.98 -10.58 18.16
CA VAL A 90 -18.86 -10.16 17.06
C VAL A 90 -18.08 -9.32 16.05
N THR A 91 -17.37 -8.28 16.52
CA THR A 91 -16.59 -7.38 15.66
C THR A 91 -15.53 -8.13 14.85
N LEU A 92 -14.71 -8.96 15.50
CA LEU A 92 -13.62 -9.66 14.82
C LEU A 92 -14.13 -10.79 13.90
N THR A 93 -15.28 -11.41 14.19
CA THR A 93 -15.89 -12.40 13.29
C THR A 93 -16.39 -11.72 12.02
N SER A 94 -17.05 -10.56 12.15
CA SER A 94 -17.51 -9.77 11.00
C SER A 94 -16.33 -9.35 10.11
N LEU A 95 -15.28 -8.80 10.72
CA LEU A 95 -14.08 -8.39 9.98
C LEU A 95 -13.36 -9.56 9.32
N SER A 96 -13.22 -10.69 10.03
CA SER A 96 -12.60 -11.89 9.46
C SER A 96 -13.40 -12.42 8.27
N ASN A 97 -14.73 -12.35 8.30
CA ASN A 97 -15.58 -12.74 7.17
C ASN A 97 -15.45 -11.76 6.00
N ALA A 98 -15.40 -10.45 6.27
CA ALA A 98 -15.21 -9.43 5.25
C ALA A 98 -13.85 -9.59 4.54
N MET A 99 -12.77 -9.82 5.30
CA MET A 99 -11.45 -10.09 4.74
C MET A 99 -11.43 -11.38 3.91
N LYS A 100 -12.05 -12.44 4.41
CA LYS A 100 -12.14 -13.72 3.69
C LYS A 100 -12.91 -13.61 2.37
N ASN A 101 -13.97 -12.79 2.32
CA ASN A 101 -14.82 -12.66 1.13
C ASN A 101 -14.32 -11.59 0.15
N GLY A 102 -13.63 -10.55 0.63
CA GLY A 102 -13.20 -9.40 -0.16
C GLY A 102 -11.72 -9.43 -0.57
N THR A 103 -10.93 -10.38 -0.07
CA THR A 103 -9.49 -10.45 -0.33
C THR A 103 -9.02 -11.90 -0.51
N ASN A 104 -7.77 -12.09 -0.93
CA ASN A 104 -7.14 -13.42 -0.98
C ASN A 104 -6.75 -13.96 0.42
N PHE A 105 -7.08 -13.26 1.52
CA PHE A 105 -6.74 -13.67 2.87
C PHE A 105 -7.78 -14.62 3.47
N ASN A 106 -7.69 -15.91 3.14
CA ASN A 106 -8.71 -16.91 3.52
C ASN A 106 -8.69 -17.36 5.01
N ASN A 107 -7.64 -17.05 5.78
CA ASN A 107 -7.44 -17.60 7.12
C ASN A 107 -6.64 -16.66 8.05
N VAL A 108 -7.00 -15.38 8.04
CA VAL A 108 -6.41 -14.37 8.91
C VAL A 108 -6.68 -14.69 10.38
N LYS A 109 -5.67 -14.51 11.21
CA LYS A 109 -5.76 -14.70 12.66
C LYS A 109 -5.51 -13.38 13.36
N ILE A 110 -6.45 -12.96 14.20
CA ILE A 110 -6.36 -11.73 14.99
C ILE A 110 -6.24 -12.12 16.46
N HIS A 111 -5.24 -11.59 17.14
CA HIS A 111 -4.98 -11.81 18.55
C HIS A 111 -4.94 -10.46 19.26
N VAL A 112 -5.84 -10.26 20.22
CA VAL A 112 -5.88 -9.07 21.08
C VAL A 112 -5.28 -9.42 22.44
N HIS A 113 -4.46 -8.51 22.96
CA HIS A 113 -3.75 -8.62 24.22
C HIS A 113 -4.11 -7.45 25.14
N ASP A 114 -4.26 -7.72 26.43
CA ASP A 114 -4.51 -6.67 27.42
C ASP A 114 -3.23 -5.89 27.78
N LYS A 115 -3.39 -4.86 28.61
CA LYS A 115 -2.28 -4.03 29.11
C LYS A 115 -1.18 -4.82 29.83
N ASP A 116 -1.48 -6.01 30.33
CA ASP A 116 -0.58 -6.87 31.11
C ASP A 116 0.04 -8.00 30.25
N ILE A 117 -0.14 -7.95 28.93
CA ILE A 117 0.38 -8.93 27.96
C ILE A 117 -0.25 -10.32 28.15
N LYS A 118 -1.46 -10.37 28.72
CA LYS A 118 -2.26 -11.59 28.71
C LYS A 118 -3.10 -11.65 27.45
N SER A 119 -3.37 -12.86 27.00
CA SER A 119 -4.26 -13.07 25.88
C SER A 119 -5.68 -12.65 26.22
N PHE A 120 -6.18 -11.57 25.59
CA PHE A 120 -7.56 -11.14 25.75
C PHE A 120 -8.50 -11.92 24.84
N TYR A 121 -8.19 -12.02 23.54
CA TYR A 121 -9.03 -12.72 22.57
C TYR A 121 -8.24 -13.25 21.38
N ARG A 122 -8.62 -14.43 20.87
CA ARG A 122 -8.03 -15.06 19.69
C ARG A 122 -9.13 -15.45 18.71
N SER A 123 -9.06 -14.95 17.48
CA SER A 123 -10.10 -15.25 16.47
C SER A 123 -10.22 -16.75 16.14
N TRP A 124 -9.14 -17.53 16.29
CA TRP A 124 -9.13 -18.96 15.97
C TRP A 124 -9.31 -19.89 17.19
N GLN A 125 -9.24 -19.36 18.41
CA GLN A 125 -9.49 -20.09 19.66
C GLN A 125 -10.11 -19.16 20.72
N PRO A 126 -11.37 -18.72 20.53
CA PRO A 126 -12.00 -17.72 21.41
C PRO A 126 -12.05 -18.13 22.89
N ASP A 127 -12.15 -19.44 23.14
CA ASP A 127 -12.26 -20.02 24.49
C ASP A 127 -10.92 -20.07 25.24
N LYS A 128 -9.79 -19.83 24.57
CA LYS A 128 -8.46 -19.80 25.21
C LYS A 128 -8.01 -18.35 25.43
N TYR A 129 -7.95 -17.94 26.69
CA TYR A 129 -7.63 -16.56 27.10
C TYR A 129 -7.04 -16.50 28.52
N GLY A 130 -6.56 -15.32 28.90
CA GLY A 130 -5.98 -15.05 30.22
C GLY A 130 -4.57 -15.59 30.43
N ASP A 131 -4.03 -16.38 29.49
CA ASP A 131 -2.66 -16.88 29.56
C ASP A 131 -1.65 -15.75 29.36
N ASP A 132 -0.62 -15.75 30.21
CA ASP A 132 0.48 -14.80 30.17
C ASP A 132 1.43 -15.14 29.01
N LEU A 133 1.67 -14.15 28.16
CA LEU A 133 2.46 -14.29 26.95
C LEU A 133 3.89 -13.75 27.11
N SER A 134 4.19 -13.06 28.21
CA SER A 134 5.44 -12.32 28.41
C SER A 134 6.69 -13.21 28.35
N SER A 135 6.60 -14.46 28.78
CA SER A 135 7.75 -15.38 28.82
C SER A 135 8.23 -15.85 27.43
N PHE A 136 7.39 -15.76 26.39
CA PHE A 136 7.71 -16.33 25.08
C PHE A 136 7.31 -15.49 23.87
N ARG A 137 6.65 -14.34 24.07
CA ARG A 137 6.23 -13.40 23.01
C ARG A 137 7.01 -12.09 23.14
N ASN A 138 8.22 -12.11 22.60
CA ASN A 138 9.14 -10.98 22.70
C ASN A 138 8.68 -9.77 21.87
N THR A 139 7.93 -10.00 20.78
CA THR A 139 7.39 -8.93 19.92
C THR A 139 6.33 -8.09 20.64
N ILE A 140 5.44 -8.71 21.41
CA ILE A 140 4.41 -8.01 22.19
C ILE A 140 5.05 -7.18 23.30
N LEU A 141 6.08 -7.72 23.96
CA LEU A 141 6.88 -6.98 24.95
C LEU A 141 7.53 -5.75 24.33
N GLU A 142 8.10 -5.88 23.12
CA GLU A 142 8.73 -4.77 22.42
C GLU A 142 7.70 -3.68 22.06
N VAL A 143 6.51 -4.05 21.58
CA VAL A 143 5.42 -3.09 21.30
C VAL A 143 4.94 -2.41 22.57
N LYS A 144 4.78 -3.14 23.69
CA LYS A 144 4.43 -2.54 24.99
C LYS A 144 5.51 -1.58 25.46
N LYS A 145 6.79 -1.88 25.25
CA LYS A 145 7.92 -1.06 25.69
C LYS A 145 8.08 0.20 24.82
N THR A 146 8.06 0.04 23.51
CA THR A 146 8.33 1.11 22.54
C THR A 146 7.12 1.95 22.22
N LYS A 147 5.90 1.43 22.45
CA LYS A 147 4.64 2.04 22.05
C LYS A 147 4.56 2.31 20.55
N LYS A 148 5.24 1.50 19.74
CA LYS A 148 5.25 1.59 18.28
C LYS A 148 4.79 0.29 17.63
N PRO A 149 4.13 0.35 16.46
CA PRO A 149 3.85 -0.84 15.67
C PRO A 149 5.12 -1.61 15.28
N LEU A 150 5.02 -2.92 15.14
CA LEU A 150 6.12 -3.82 14.80
C LEU A 150 5.64 -4.92 13.86
N ALA A 151 6.35 -5.12 12.76
CA ALA A 151 6.24 -6.31 11.94
C ALA A 151 7.40 -7.26 12.24
N ALA A 152 7.14 -8.54 12.45
CA ALA A 152 8.18 -9.53 12.68
C ALA A 152 7.77 -10.94 12.26
N ILE A 153 8.76 -11.77 11.98
CA ILE A 153 8.59 -13.23 11.91
C ILE A 153 8.85 -13.80 13.29
N GLU A 154 7.94 -14.63 13.78
CA GLU A 154 8.10 -15.26 15.08
C GLU A 154 7.52 -16.68 15.09
N VAL A 155 8.04 -17.51 15.98
CA VAL A 155 7.64 -18.90 16.15
C VAL A 155 6.20 -18.98 16.64
N GLY A 156 5.33 -19.59 15.83
CA GLY A 156 3.99 -20.01 16.20
C GLY A 156 3.93 -21.48 16.61
N ARG A 157 2.72 -21.96 16.96
CA ARG A 157 2.51 -23.36 17.35
C ARG A 157 2.73 -24.34 16.19
N ALA A 158 2.37 -23.92 14.97
CA ALA A 158 2.41 -24.76 13.76
C ALA A 158 3.53 -24.36 12.79
N GLY A 159 4.60 -23.74 13.29
CA GLY A 159 5.68 -23.19 12.47
C GLY A 159 5.81 -21.67 12.58
N LEU A 160 6.66 -21.10 11.73
CA LEU A 160 6.87 -19.65 11.64
C LEU A 160 5.64 -18.96 11.07
N VAL A 161 5.38 -17.74 11.54
CA VAL A 161 4.29 -16.88 11.04
C VAL A 161 4.76 -15.45 10.93
N LEU A 162 4.16 -14.73 9.99
CA LEU A 162 4.34 -13.29 9.79
C LEU A 162 3.32 -12.56 10.67
N ARG A 163 3.79 -11.59 11.45
CA ARG A 163 2.98 -10.90 12.46
C ARG A 163 3.16 -9.40 12.30
N GLY A 164 2.05 -8.68 12.26
CA GLY A 164 1.98 -7.24 12.45
C GLY A 164 1.34 -6.94 13.78
N LEU A 165 1.95 -6.11 14.60
CA LEU A 165 1.48 -5.76 15.93
C LEU A 165 1.32 -4.25 16.02
N SER A 166 0.28 -3.78 16.69
CA SER A 166 0.06 -2.37 16.97
C SER A 166 -0.39 -2.16 18.42
N PRO A 167 0.15 -1.15 19.13
CA PRO A 167 -0.36 -0.76 20.45
C PRO A 167 -1.75 -0.14 20.31
N ILE A 168 -2.57 -0.29 21.34
CA ILE A 168 -3.89 0.32 21.45
C ILE A 168 -3.86 1.31 22.61
N PHE A 169 -4.39 2.50 22.38
CA PHE A 169 -4.47 3.57 23.34
C PHE A 169 -5.93 3.94 23.58
N ASP A 170 -6.26 4.33 24.81
CA ASP A 170 -7.54 4.97 25.12
C ASP A 170 -7.59 6.43 24.62
N VAL A 171 -8.73 7.07 24.80
CA VAL A 171 -8.97 8.48 24.40
C VAL A 171 -8.02 9.46 25.09
N ASP A 172 -7.47 9.09 26.26
CA ASP A 172 -6.49 9.88 27.02
C ASP A 172 -5.04 9.58 26.58
N GLY A 173 -4.84 8.73 25.57
CA GLY A 173 -3.52 8.36 25.05
C GLY A 173 -2.77 7.33 25.90
N LYS A 174 -3.43 6.69 26.88
CA LYS A 174 -2.83 5.67 27.74
C LYS A 174 -2.94 4.29 27.11
N TYR A 175 -1.86 3.52 27.22
CA TYR A 175 -1.78 2.17 26.66
C TYR A 175 -2.71 1.20 27.39
N VAL A 176 -3.69 0.65 26.66
CA VAL A 176 -4.69 -0.30 27.20
C VAL A 176 -4.45 -1.73 26.71
N GLY A 177 -3.64 -1.93 25.67
CA GLY A 177 -3.34 -3.26 25.14
C GLY A 177 -2.65 -3.22 23.79
N SER A 178 -2.65 -4.34 23.08
CA SER A 178 -2.17 -4.40 21.70
C SER A 178 -2.96 -5.39 20.88
N VAL A 179 -3.04 -5.16 19.57
CA VAL A 179 -3.62 -6.10 18.62
C VAL A 179 -2.52 -6.62 17.69
N GLU A 180 -2.66 -7.88 17.33
CA GLU A 180 -1.78 -8.57 16.42
C GLU A 180 -2.58 -9.19 15.27
N PHE A 181 -2.11 -8.92 14.06
CA PHE A 181 -2.54 -9.51 12.81
C PHE A 181 -1.54 -10.58 12.39
N ILE A 182 -1.99 -11.83 12.30
CA ILE A 182 -1.16 -13.01 12.03
C ILE A 182 -1.54 -13.59 10.68
N GLN A 183 -0.54 -13.81 9.84
CA GLN A 183 -0.67 -14.52 8.57
C GLN A 183 0.41 -15.60 8.41
N GLY A 184 0.07 -16.63 7.64
CA GLY A 184 1.03 -17.68 7.27
C GLY A 184 1.78 -17.36 5.98
N PHE A 185 2.74 -18.21 5.63
CA PHE A 185 3.53 -18.05 4.40
C PHE A 185 2.82 -18.51 3.12
N ASN A 186 1.63 -19.11 3.21
CA ASN A 186 0.92 -19.66 2.04
C ASN A 186 0.72 -18.62 0.91
N SER A 187 0.38 -17.38 1.25
CA SER A 187 0.18 -16.31 0.25
C SER A 187 1.48 -15.93 -0.46
N VAL A 188 2.63 -16.05 0.22
CA VAL A 188 3.95 -15.85 -0.39
C VAL A 188 4.24 -16.99 -1.36
N VAL A 189 3.96 -18.22 -0.95
CA VAL A 189 4.16 -19.42 -1.79
C VAL A 189 3.30 -19.35 -3.06
N GLU A 190 2.05 -18.90 -2.93
CA GLU A 190 1.16 -18.68 -4.07
C GLU A 190 1.67 -17.60 -5.02
N ASP A 191 2.33 -16.55 -4.51
CA ASP A 191 2.95 -15.53 -5.36
C ASP A 191 4.16 -16.10 -6.14
N PHE A 192 4.94 -17.01 -5.55
CA PHE A 192 6.01 -17.74 -6.26
C PHE A 192 5.46 -18.66 -7.34
N ALA A 193 4.40 -19.40 -7.03
CA ALA A 193 3.79 -20.32 -7.99
C ALA A 193 3.22 -19.64 -9.25
N LYS A 194 2.92 -18.34 -9.22
CA LYS A 194 2.44 -17.58 -10.40
C LYS A 194 3.51 -17.40 -11.47
N ASP A 195 4.77 -17.37 -11.06
CA ASP A 195 5.93 -17.17 -11.94
C ASP A 195 6.66 -18.48 -12.25
N ASP A 196 6.01 -19.63 -11.98
CA ASP A 196 6.60 -20.98 -12.11
C ASP A 196 7.83 -21.19 -11.20
N GLU A 197 7.88 -20.46 -10.08
CA GLU A 197 8.92 -20.57 -9.06
C GLU A 197 8.39 -21.21 -7.78
N PHE A 198 9.29 -21.78 -6.97
CA PHE A 198 8.90 -22.59 -5.81
C PHE A 198 9.49 -22.05 -4.52
N LEU A 199 8.70 -22.07 -3.44
CA LEU A 199 9.11 -21.68 -2.09
C LEU A 199 8.72 -22.74 -1.06
N ILE A 200 9.70 -23.12 -0.24
CA ILE A 200 9.52 -23.91 0.98
C ILE A 200 10.13 -23.15 2.17
N VAL A 201 9.34 -22.93 3.21
CA VAL A 201 9.74 -22.27 4.46
C VAL A 201 10.01 -23.32 5.52
N LEU A 202 11.26 -23.39 5.97
CA LEU A 202 11.75 -24.33 6.97
C LEU A 202 12.08 -23.63 8.28
N MET A 203 11.61 -24.17 9.40
CA MET A 203 11.90 -23.74 10.76
C MET A 203 12.83 -24.73 11.45
N ASP A 204 13.78 -24.22 12.24
CA ASP A 204 14.71 -25.06 13.01
C ASP A 204 13.95 -25.96 14.01
N GLU A 205 14.29 -27.26 14.06
CA GLU A 205 13.64 -28.25 14.92
C GLU A 205 13.65 -27.86 16.40
N LYS A 206 14.71 -27.18 16.86
CA LYS A 206 14.84 -26.71 18.24
C LYS A 206 13.75 -25.72 18.67
N LEU A 207 13.01 -25.16 17.72
CA LEU A 207 11.96 -24.16 17.94
C LEU A 207 10.55 -24.77 17.99
N LYS A 208 10.41 -26.09 17.78
CA LYS A 208 9.11 -26.77 17.81
C LYS A 208 8.42 -26.57 19.17
N ARG A 209 7.13 -26.20 19.13
CA ARG A 209 6.29 -25.97 20.32
C ARG A 209 5.00 -26.79 20.25
N GLY A 210 4.85 -27.74 21.16
CA GLY A 210 3.69 -28.62 21.24
C GLY A 210 3.56 -29.59 20.06
N ASP A 211 2.36 -30.15 19.89
CA ASP A 211 2.13 -31.31 19.01
C ASP A 211 1.59 -30.97 17.62
N ALA A 212 1.58 -29.70 17.23
CA ALA A 212 0.97 -29.28 15.96
C ALA A 212 1.79 -29.62 14.70
N LEU A 213 3.05 -30.04 14.86
CA LEU A 213 3.95 -30.45 13.78
C LEU A 213 4.32 -31.93 13.94
N SER A 214 3.98 -32.72 12.93
CA SER A 214 4.15 -34.17 12.91
C SER A 214 5.47 -34.59 12.25
N SER A 215 5.83 -35.88 12.32
CA SER A 215 6.99 -36.42 11.61
C SER A 215 6.90 -36.23 10.09
N GLN A 216 5.68 -36.14 9.54
CA GLN A 216 5.46 -35.88 8.11
C GLN A 216 5.75 -34.44 7.71
N ASP A 217 5.93 -33.52 8.65
CA ASP A 217 6.28 -32.12 8.37
C ASP A 217 7.79 -31.88 8.42
N LYS A 218 8.58 -32.92 8.68
CA LYS A 218 10.03 -32.83 8.89
C LYS A 218 10.80 -33.00 7.58
N ILE A 219 11.73 -32.10 7.32
CA ILE A 219 12.71 -32.17 6.22
C ILE A 219 14.10 -31.99 6.83
N GLY A 220 14.88 -33.07 6.89
CA GLY A 220 16.17 -33.08 7.59
C GLY A 220 16.02 -32.70 9.07
N LYS A 221 16.72 -31.64 9.51
CA LYS A 221 16.66 -31.08 10.88
C LYS A 221 15.69 -29.91 11.03
N TYR A 222 14.77 -29.76 10.09
CA TYR A 222 13.82 -28.64 10.02
C TYR A 222 12.37 -29.13 9.93
N TYR A 223 11.45 -28.28 10.33
CA TYR A 223 10.01 -28.45 10.14
C TYR A 223 9.47 -27.46 9.12
N LEU A 224 8.56 -27.94 8.28
CA LEU A 224 7.82 -27.12 7.34
C LEU A 224 6.91 -26.13 8.08
N SER A 225 6.98 -24.86 7.71
CA SER A 225 6.17 -23.77 8.31
C SER A 225 5.02 -23.29 7.43
N GLN A 226 4.67 -24.08 6.41
CA GLN A 226 3.59 -23.79 5.48
C GLN A 226 2.77 -25.05 5.19
N LYS A 227 1.54 -24.86 4.71
CA LYS A 227 0.67 -25.99 4.31
C LYS A 227 0.58 -26.17 2.80
N VAL A 228 0.71 -25.07 2.06
CA VAL A 228 0.71 -25.07 0.60
C VAL A 228 2.15 -25.13 0.14
N PHE A 229 2.49 -26.09 -0.71
CA PHE A 229 3.81 -26.27 -1.31
C PHE A 229 3.67 -27.21 -2.51
N ASP A 230 4.58 -27.08 -3.46
CA ASP A 230 4.66 -28.03 -4.55
C ASP A 230 5.20 -29.39 -4.06
N LYS A 231 4.52 -30.47 -4.46
CA LYS A 231 4.84 -31.83 -3.99
C LYS A 231 6.09 -32.38 -4.65
N GLU A 232 6.33 -32.05 -5.92
CA GLU A 232 7.49 -32.51 -6.65
C GLU A 232 8.75 -31.84 -6.10
N PHE A 233 8.71 -30.52 -5.93
CA PHE A 233 9.76 -29.73 -5.31
C PHE A 233 10.13 -30.25 -3.92
N ARG A 234 9.12 -30.49 -3.06
CA ARG A 234 9.34 -31.06 -1.73
C ARG A 234 10.03 -32.44 -1.79
N ASN A 235 9.53 -33.35 -2.61
CA ASN A 235 10.07 -34.70 -2.72
C ASN A 235 11.51 -34.70 -3.26
N SER A 236 11.85 -33.73 -4.10
CA SER A 236 13.19 -33.55 -4.63
C SER A 236 14.13 -32.93 -3.58
N LEU A 237 13.64 -31.95 -2.80
CA LEU A 237 14.35 -31.36 -1.67
C LEU A 237 14.71 -32.38 -0.57
N GLU A 238 13.90 -33.41 -0.34
CA GLU A 238 14.24 -34.46 0.64
C GLU A 238 15.43 -35.35 0.19
N LYS A 239 15.78 -35.33 -1.10
CA LYS A 239 16.85 -36.16 -1.68
C LYS A 239 18.18 -35.43 -1.79
N ILE A 240 18.23 -34.11 -1.58
CA ILE A 240 19.47 -33.34 -1.68
C ILE A 240 20.35 -33.50 -0.44
N ASP A 241 21.67 -33.38 -0.62
CA ASP A 241 22.61 -33.32 0.50
C ASP A 241 22.50 -31.95 1.21
N PHE A 242 21.68 -31.92 2.25
CA PHE A 242 21.42 -30.72 3.05
C PHE A 242 22.68 -30.16 3.73
N ASN A 243 23.65 -31.00 4.09
CA ASN A 243 24.88 -30.52 4.74
C ASN A 243 25.76 -29.74 3.78
N ARG A 244 25.83 -30.20 2.52
CA ARG A 244 26.54 -29.48 1.46
C ARG A 244 25.80 -28.21 1.05
N PHE A 245 24.48 -28.31 0.86
CA PHE A 245 23.62 -27.18 0.51
C PHE A 245 23.63 -26.07 1.58
N GLU A 246 23.76 -26.45 2.86
CA GLU A 246 23.98 -25.50 3.95
C GLU A 246 25.32 -24.75 3.87
N LYS A 247 26.35 -25.31 3.24
CA LYS A 247 27.64 -24.61 3.09
C LYS A 247 27.68 -23.74 1.83
N THR A 248 27.18 -24.24 0.71
CA THR A 248 27.25 -23.56 -0.61
C THR A 248 26.17 -22.49 -0.78
N GLY A 249 25.00 -22.67 -0.15
CA GLY A 249 23.85 -21.76 -0.27
C GLY A 249 23.04 -21.90 -1.57
N PHE A 250 23.49 -22.74 -2.50
CA PHE A 250 22.74 -23.20 -3.66
C PHE A 250 23.18 -24.62 -4.06
N THR A 251 22.32 -25.36 -4.76
CA THR A 251 22.64 -26.67 -5.34
C THR A 251 21.74 -26.93 -6.55
N ILE A 252 22.10 -27.87 -7.39
CA ILE A 252 21.30 -28.27 -8.56
C ILE A 252 21.12 -29.78 -8.55
N ASP A 253 19.93 -30.24 -8.93
CA ASP A 253 19.68 -31.64 -9.27
C ASP A 253 19.13 -31.79 -10.70
N LYS A 254 18.44 -32.90 -10.99
CA LYS A 254 17.90 -33.15 -12.33
C LYS A 254 16.68 -32.30 -12.68
N ASN A 255 15.97 -31.78 -11.69
CA ASN A 255 14.68 -31.13 -11.88
C ASN A 255 14.77 -29.64 -11.51
N PHE A 256 15.52 -29.28 -10.47
CA PHE A 256 15.52 -27.95 -9.90
C PHE A 256 16.91 -27.38 -9.62
N PHE A 257 17.03 -26.07 -9.78
CA PHE A 257 18.02 -25.25 -9.11
C PHE A 257 17.47 -24.84 -7.75
N TYR A 258 18.25 -25.02 -6.68
CA TYR A 258 17.86 -24.69 -5.31
C TYR A 258 18.74 -23.56 -4.79
N THR A 259 18.14 -22.61 -4.07
CA THR A 259 18.87 -21.66 -3.24
C THR A 259 18.21 -21.47 -1.89
N ARG A 260 18.93 -20.88 -0.93
CA ARG A 260 18.42 -20.66 0.42
C ARG A 260 18.84 -19.32 1.02
N PHE A 261 17.95 -18.77 1.84
CA PHE A 261 18.21 -17.55 2.61
C PHE A 261 17.77 -17.71 4.06
N PRO A 262 18.55 -17.20 5.03
CA PRO A 262 18.21 -17.33 6.45
C PRO A 262 16.95 -16.52 6.79
N ILE A 263 16.06 -17.11 7.58
CA ILE A 263 14.94 -16.40 8.19
C ILE A 263 15.41 -15.86 9.53
N LEU A 264 15.31 -14.55 9.72
CA LEU A 264 15.71 -13.89 10.96
C LEU A 264 14.45 -13.42 11.71
N ASP A 265 14.51 -13.47 13.05
CA ASP A 265 13.53 -12.76 13.88
C ASP A 265 13.87 -11.26 14.02
N PHE A 266 13.04 -10.52 14.75
CA PHE A 266 13.24 -9.09 14.97
C PHE A 266 14.51 -8.74 15.80
N LYS A 267 15.15 -9.73 16.43
CA LYS A 267 16.44 -9.58 17.14
C LYS A 267 17.63 -10.03 16.27
N GLY A 268 17.40 -10.38 15.00
CA GLY A 268 18.42 -10.87 14.08
C GLY A 268 18.83 -12.32 14.31
N GLN A 269 18.10 -13.08 15.13
CA GLN A 269 18.41 -14.50 15.37
C GLN A 269 17.81 -15.38 14.28
N LYS A 270 18.59 -16.34 13.80
CA LYS A 270 18.15 -17.29 12.77
C LYS A 270 17.09 -18.25 13.30
N GLN A 271 15.92 -18.21 12.68
CA GLN A 271 14.78 -19.08 12.99
C GLN A 271 14.62 -20.23 11.99
N GLY A 272 15.19 -20.11 10.79
CA GLY A 272 14.94 -21.05 9.72
C GLY A 272 15.59 -20.68 8.39
N PHE A 273 15.09 -21.27 7.31
CA PHE A 273 15.50 -20.97 5.95
C PHE A 273 14.31 -20.84 5.00
N TYR A 274 14.34 -19.85 4.12
CA TYR A 274 13.63 -19.87 2.86
C TYR A 274 14.41 -20.77 1.91
N ILE A 275 13.76 -21.78 1.35
CA ILE A 275 14.30 -22.61 0.27
C ILE A 275 13.53 -22.25 -1.00
N LEU A 276 14.24 -21.72 -1.98
CA LEU A 276 13.67 -21.33 -3.26
C LEU A 276 14.17 -22.24 -4.36
N ALA A 277 13.35 -22.45 -5.38
CA ALA A 277 13.77 -23.16 -6.56
C ALA A 277 13.13 -22.66 -7.85
N ASP A 278 13.85 -22.95 -8.93
CA ASP A 278 13.45 -22.79 -10.32
C ASP A 278 13.67 -24.13 -11.03
N HIS A 279 12.95 -24.37 -12.12
CA HIS A 279 13.20 -25.50 -12.99
C HIS A 279 14.60 -25.41 -13.60
N VAL A 280 15.35 -26.51 -13.53
CA VAL A 280 16.73 -26.55 -14.06
C VAL A 280 16.76 -26.29 -15.57
N GLU A 281 15.68 -26.58 -16.28
CA GLU A 281 15.55 -26.30 -17.72
C GLU A 281 15.60 -24.80 -18.02
N GLN A 282 14.97 -23.95 -17.20
CA GLN A 282 15.03 -22.49 -17.38
C GLN A 282 16.44 -21.95 -17.14
N VAL A 283 17.12 -22.46 -16.11
CA VAL A 283 18.53 -22.12 -15.80
C VAL A 283 19.47 -22.63 -16.90
N ASN A 284 19.26 -23.84 -17.40
CA ASN A 284 20.05 -24.43 -18.48
C ASN A 284 19.81 -23.75 -19.82
N ASN A 285 18.59 -23.31 -20.15
CA ASN A 285 18.31 -22.57 -21.38
C ASN A 285 19.11 -21.25 -21.44
N THR A 286 19.20 -20.55 -20.31
CA THR A 286 20.02 -19.33 -20.16
C THR A 286 21.52 -19.63 -20.35
N PHE A 287 21.99 -20.80 -19.89
CA PHE A 287 23.35 -21.27 -20.11
C PHE A 287 23.59 -21.74 -21.57
N ASP A 288 22.64 -22.45 -22.18
CA ASP A 288 22.76 -23.05 -23.51
C ASP A 288 22.77 -21.99 -24.62
N GLU A 289 21.97 -20.93 -24.48
CA GLU A 289 22.07 -19.76 -25.36
C GLU A 289 23.46 -19.13 -25.32
N SER A 290 24.05 -19.08 -24.12
CA SER A 290 25.38 -18.51 -23.90
C SER A 290 26.51 -19.46 -24.37
N ALA A 291 26.34 -20.77 -24.21
CA ALA A 291 27.30 -21.81 -24.62
C ALA A 291 27.33 -22.04 -26.14
N LYS A 292 26.20 -21.82 -26.83
CA LYS A 292 26.09 -21.93 -28.29
C LYS A 292 27.04 -20.97 -29.02
N LEU A 293 27.29 -19.79 -28.45
CA LEU A 293 28.29 -18.84 -28.96
C LEU A 293 29.72 -19.40 -28.86
N VAL A 294 30.06 -20.11 -27.79
CA VAL A 294 31.38 -20.72 -27.62
C VAL A 294 31.59 -21.92 -28.57
N TYR A 295 30.57 -22.77 -28.76
CA TYR A 295 30.67 -23.92 -29.68
C TYR A 295 30.76 -23.50 -31.16
N THR A 296 30.05 -22.44 -31.55
CA THR A 296 30.12 -21.90 -32.91
C THR A 296 31.49 -21.30 -33.23
N MET A 297 32.15 -20.66 -32.26
CA MET A 297 33.55 -20.21 -32.38
C MET A 297 34.54 -21.38 -32.52
N LEU A 298 34.41 -22.45 -31.71
CA LEU A 298 35.24 -23.67 -31.81
C LEU A 298 35.10 -24.35 -33.18
N GLY A 299 33.87 -24.42 -33.71
CA GLY A 299 33.58 -25.02 -35.02
C GLY A 299 34.27 -24.29 -36.18
N MET A 300 34.25 -22.94 -36.16
CA MET A 300 34.97 -22.15 -37.18
C MET A 300 36.49 -22.35 -37.12
N MET A 301 37.07 -22.44 -35.92
CA MET A 301 38.52 -22.60 -35.73
C MET A 301 39.03 -23.97 -36.20
N ALA A 302 38.25 -25.04 -35.97
CA ALA A 302 38.58 -26.39 -36.44
C ALA A 302 38.58 -26.49 -37.99
N VAL A 303 37.61 -25.85 -38.65
CA VAL A 303 37.51 -25.84 -40.14
C VAL A 303 38.71 -25.12 -40.76
N LEU A 304 39.13 -23.99 -40.21
CA LEU A 304 40.30 -23.24 -40.67
C LEU A 304 41.61 -24.03 -40.50
N THR A 305 41.75 -24.77 -39.41
CA THR A 305 42.95 -25.56 -39.10
C THR A 305 43.09 -26.78 -40.02
N ILE A 306 41.97 -27.43 -40.38
CA ILE A 306 41.95 -28.59 -41.28
C ILE A 306 42.30 -28.17 -42.73
N LEU A 307 41.80 -27.03 -43.19
CA LEU A 307 42.13 -26.46 -44.50
C LEU A 307 43.63 -26.15 -44.66
N LEU A 308 44.27 -25.72 -43.57
CA LEU A 308 45.71 -25.42 -43.55
C LEU A 308 46.58 -26.68 -43.65
N VAL A 309 46.17 -27.78 -42.99
CA VAL A 309 46.90 -29.06 -43.00
C VAL A 309 46.81 -29.79 -44.35
N ILE A 310 45.64 -29.76 -45.00
CA ILE A 310 45.42 -30.38 -46.33
C ILE A 310 46.35 -29.75 -47.38
N THR A 311 46.53 -28.43 -47.30
CA THR A 311 47.41 -27.67 -48.20
C THR A 311 48.87 -28.10 -48.08
N ILE A 312 49.36 -28.36 -46.85
CA ILE A 312 50.77 -28.70 -46.59
C ILE A 312 51.12 -30.13 -47.04
N ILE A 313 50.18 -31.08 -46.95
CA ILE A 313 50.38 -32.49 -47.36
C ILE A 313 50.46 -32.63 -48.89
N TYR A 314 49.65 -31.85 -49.61
CA TYR A 314 49.60 -31.85 -51.08
C TYR A 314 50.94 -31.45 -51.73
N PHE A 315 51.64 -30.47 -51.15
CA PHE A 315 52.92 -30.00 -51.70
C PHE A 315 54.10 -30.97 -51.44
N PHE A 316 54.01 -31.83 -50.43
CA PHE A 316 55.13 -32.68 -50.00
C PHE A 316 55.36 -33.92 -50.90
N ASN A 317 54.29 -34.52 -51.42
CA ASN A 317 54.38 -35.69 -52.31
C ASN A 317 54.90 -35.36 -53.72
N LYS A 318 54.76 -34.10 -54.16
CA LYS A 318 55.05 -33.71 -55.55
C LYS A 318 56.53 -33.49 -55.82
N ILE A 319 57.41 -33.37 -54.82
CA ILE A 319 58.76 -32.81 -55.02
C ILE A 319 59.90 -33.85 -55.06
N ILE A 320 59.87 -34.97 -54.32
CA ILE A 320 61.15 -35.63 -53.92
C ILE A 320 61.67 -36.84 -54.74
N SER A 321 60.93 -37.51 -55.63
CA SER A 321 61.52 -38.67 -56.35
C SER A 321 62.43 -38.27 -57.53
N GLY A 322 63.70 -38.02 -57.20
CA GLY A 322 64.87 -37.76 -58.06
C GLY A 322 64.93 -38.56 -59.37
N GLY A 323 65.56 -38.02 -60.41
CA GLY A 323 65.78 -38.77 -61.66
C GLY A 323 64.76 -38.50 -62.77
N LEU A 324 63.48 -38.90 -62.66
CA LEU A 324 62.45 -38.36 -63.58
C LEU A 324 62.31 -36.83 -63.41
N ASN A 325 62.57 -36.44 -62.17
CA ASN A 325 63.02 -35.18 -61.60
C ASN A 325 64.11 -34.38 -62.35
N LYS A 326 64.58 -34.75 -63.55
CA LYS A 326 65.39 -33.85 -64.41
C LYS A 326 64.56 -33.26 -65.55
N PHE A 327 63.76 -34.07 -66.23
CA PHE A 327 62.65 -33.54 -67.05
C PHE A 327 61.65 -32.82 -66.15
N LYS A 328 61.26 -33.41 -65.03
CA LYS A 328 60.47 -32.72 -64.01
C LYS A 328 61.21 -31.54 -63.36
N LYS A 329 62.53 -31.33 -63.49
CA LYS A 329 63.19 -30.09 -63.05
C LYS A 329 63.11 -29.00 -64.10
N SER A 330 63.26 -29.31 -65.38
CA SER A 330 63.05 -28.34 -66.46
C SER A 330 61.57 -28.05 -66.73
N PHE A 331 60.71 -29.05 -66.60
CA PHE A 331 59.26 -28.92 -66.58
C PHE A 331 58.75 -28.40 -65.22
N ALA A 332 59.47 -28.56 -64.10
CA ALA A 332 59.18 -27.83 -62.86
C ALA A 332 59.73 -26.41 -62.90
N GLU A 333 60.79 -26.07 -63.60
CA GLU A 333 61.22 -24.68 -63.79
C GLU A 333 60.28 -23.98 -64.77
N PHE A 334 59.76 -24.70 -65.78
CA PHE A 334 58.69 -24.23 -66.66
C PHE A 334 57.36 -24.17 -65.92
N LEU A 335 56.97 -25.20 -65.17
CA LEU A 335 55.82 -25.16 -64.26
C LEU A 335 56.04 -24.09 -63.20
N ASP A 336 57.20 -23.92 -62.58
CA ASP A 336 57.48 -22.88 -61.57
C ASP A 336 57.45 -21.49 -62.23
N PHE A 337 57.72 -21.38 -63.52
CA PHE A 337 57.51 -20.17 -64.30
C PHE A 337 56.04 -19.93 -64.69
N ILE A 338 55.30 -20.97 -65.10
CA ILE A 338 53.86 -20.88 -65.44
C ILE A 338 52.91 -21.02 -64.24
N THR A 339 53.45 -21.40 -63.09
CA THR A 339 52.82 -21.51 -61.75
C THR A 339 53.47 -20.56 -60.73
N PHE A 340 54.24 -19.56 -61.18
CA PHE A 340 54.69 -18.35 -60.45
C PHE A 340 55.67 -18.51 -59.26
N LYS A 341 56.43 -19.60 -59.18
CA LYS A 341 57.49 -19.84 -58.18
C LYS A 341 58.87 -19.29 -58.56
N THR A 342 59.11 -18.94 -59.83
CA THR A 342 60.36 -18.33 -60.33
C THR A 342 60.07 -17.23 -61.36
N ASN A 343 60.69 -16.05 -61.24
CA ASN A 343 60.42 -14.88 -62.10
C ASN A 343 61.02 -14.96 -63.52
N SER A 344 61.72 -16.04 -63.87
CA SER A 344 62.24 -16.27 -65.21
C SER A 344 62.44 -17.75 -65.46
N PHE A 345 62.11 -18.21 -66.67
CA PHE A 345 62.39 -19.57 -67.09
C PHE A 345 63.76 -19.64 -67.77
N LYS A 346 64.73 -20.31 -67.13
CA LYS A 346 66.04 -20.57 -67.74
C LYS A 346 65.91 -21.74 -68.72
N LYS A 347 66.05 -21.46 -70.01
CA LYS A 347 65.95 -22.45 -71.09
C LYS A 347 66.98 -23.58 -70.88
N PRO A 348 66.56 -24.84 -70.70
CA PRO A 348 67.47 -25.97 -70.59
C PRO A 348 68.11 -26.23 -71.97
N ALA A 349 69.42 -26.47 -72.04
CA ALA A 349 70.01 -26.98 -73.27
C ALA A 349 69.68 -28.47 -73.46
N VAL A 350 69.59 -28.87 -74.72
CA VAL A 350 69.19 -30.21 -75.14
C VAL A 350 70.45 -31.07 -75.15
N TYR A 351 70.51 -32.10 -74.30
CA TYR A 351 71.74 -32.89 -74.07
C TYR A 351 71.57 -34.40 -74.38
N THR A 352 70.43 -34.79 -74.94
CA THR A 352 70.13 -36.15 -75.44
C THR A 352 69.36 -36.03 -76.76
N SER A 353 69.25 -37.13 -77.51
CA SER A 353 68.59 -37.21 -78.82
C SER A 353 67.51 -38.30 -78.82
N ASP A 354 66.70 -38.30 -77.75
CA ASP A 354 65.57 -39.19 -77.46
C ASP A 354 64.29 -38.37 -77.21
N GLU A 355 63.15 -38.98 -76.86
CA GLU A 355 61.85 -38.28 -76.72
C GLU A 355 61.82 -37.20 -75.62
N VAL A 356 62.80 -37.15 -74.72
CA VAL A 356 62.99 -36.03 -73.77
C VAL A 356 63.56 -34.80 -74.47
N ALA A 357 64.28 -34.97 -75.58
CA ALA A 357 64.82 -33.89 -76.41
C ALA A 357 63.73 -33.15 -77.19
N ASP A 358 62.79 -33.87 -77.79
CA ASP A 358 61.64 -33.28 -78.49
C ASP A 358 60.71 -32.53 -77.53
N MET A 359 60.54 -33.04 -76.30
CA MET A 359 59.80 -32.34 -75.25
C MET A 359 60.50 -31.05 -74.77
N LEU A 360 61.83 -30.97 -74.75
CA LEU A 360 62.57 -29.75 -74.37
C LEU A 360 62.52 -28.67 -75.46
N VAL A 361 62.44 -29.06 -76.74
CA VAL A 361 62.27 -28.13 -77.87
C VAL A 361 60.86 -27.53 -77.89
N LEU A 362 59.82 -28.34 -77.68
CA LEU A 362 58.43 -27.85 -77.56
C LEU A 362 58.26 -26.91 -76.35
N LEU A 363 58.88 -27.24 -75.21
CA LEU A 363 58.87 -26.43 -73.97
C LEU A 363 59.46 -25.02 -74.16
N ASN A 364 60.54 -24.90 -74.94
CA ASN A 364 61.21 -23.61 -75.20
C ASN A 364 60.37 -22.67 -76.07
N ASN A 365 59.63 -23.21 -77.05
CA ASN A 365 58.75 -22.40 -77.91
C ASN A 365 57.45 -22.00 -77.18
N THR A 366 56.87 -22.87 -76.36
CA THR A 366 55.67 -22.54 -75.57
C THR A 366 55.97 -21.54 -74.43
N ALA A 367 57.19 -21.53 -73.88
CA ALA A 367 57.61 -20.55 -72.88
C ALA A 367 57.68 -19.11 -73.40
N ASP A 368 58.10 -18.92 -74.66
CA ASP A 368 58.20 -17.60 -75.27
C ASP A 368 56.80 -16.99 -75.57
N GLU A 369 55.80 -17.82 -75.91
CA GLU A 369 54.39 -17.36 -76.03
C GLU A 369 53.73 -17.12 -74.66
N PHE A 370 54.07 -17.92 -73.64
CA PHE A 370 53.51 -17.79 -72.30
C PHE A 370 54.02 -16.54 -71.56
N ASP A 371 55.33 -16.22 -71.59
CA ASP A 371 55.91 -15.04 -70.89
C ASP A 371 55.24 -13.71 -71.28
N LYS A 372 54.92 -13.56 -72.57
CA LYS A 372 54.29 -12.35 -73.10
C LYS A 372 52.84 -12.20 -72.64
N LYS A 373 52.05 -13.27 -72.67
CA LYS A 373 50.65 -13.28 -72.19
C LYS A 373 50.55 -13.22 -70.65
N LEU A 374 51.50 -13.84 -69.96
CA LEU A 374 51.59 -13.87 -68.49
C LEU A 374 51.80 -12.48 -67.89
N LYS A 375 52.64 -11.64 -68.51
CA LYS A 375 52.92 -10.29 -68.02
C LYS A 375 51.70 -9.38 -68.04
N ASP A 376 50.80 -9.55 -69.01
CA ASP A 376 49.54 -8.81 -69.07
C ASP A 376 48.50 -9.39 -68.10
N ASP A 377 48.40 -10.72 -67.97
CA ASP A 377 47.57 -11.38 -66.95
C ASP A 377 48.00 -11.03 -65.51
N MET A 378 49.30 -10.99 -65.23
CA MET A 378 49.86 -10.62 -63.92
C MET A 378 49.61 -9.16 -63.55
N ARG A 379 49.50 -8.26 -64.53
CA ARG A 379 49.12 -6.86 -64.27
C ARG A 379 47.68 -6.77 -63.77
N VAL A 380 46.75 -7.50 -64.41
CA VAL A 380 45.34 -7.55 -63.98
C VAL A 380 45.18 -8.29 -62.65
N ILE A 381 45.85 -9.43 -62.46
CA ILE A 381 45.80 -10.21 -61.21
C ILE A 381 46.44 -9.44 -60.05
N GLY A 382 47.55 -8.75 -60.27
CA GLY A 382 48.17 -7.88 -59.27
C GLY A 382 47.23 -6.75 -58.83
N GLU A 383 46.53 -6.12 -59.78
CA GLU A 383 45.51 -5.12 -59.47
C GLU A 383 44.27 -5.72 -58.79
N ILE A 384 43.86 -6.95 -59.13
CA ILE A 384 42.82 -7.70 -58.40
C ILE A 384 43.23 -7.91 -56.94
N VAL A 385 44.46 -8.34 -56.67
CA VAL A 385 44.97 -8.55 -55.30
C VAL A 385 44.94 -7.23 -54.51
N LEU A 386 45.45 -6.14 -55.10
CA LEU A 386 45.43 -4.82 -54.46
C LEU A 386 44.00 -4.29 -54.22
N THR A 387 43.09 -4.51 -55.17
CA THR A 387 41.67 -4.14 -55.03
C THR A 387 40.99 -5.00 -53.96
N THR A 388 41.30 -6.30 -53.87
CA THR A 388 40.71 -7.20 -52.86
C THR A 388 41.23 -6.87 -51.45
N ASP A 389 42.51 -6.50 -51.31
CA ASP A 389 43.09 -5.99 -50.06
C ASP A 389 42.39 -4.71 -49.58
N LYS A 390 42.09 -3.79 -50.50
CA LYS A 390 41.26 -2.60 -50.20
C LYS A 390 39.84 -2.97 -49.76
N VAL A 391 39.25 -4.00 -50.37
CA VAL A 391 37.90 -4.48 -50.04
C VAL A 391 37.85 -5.15 -48.66
N GLU A 392 38.89 -5.91 -48.29
CA GLU A 392 39.06 -6.45 -46.94
C GLU A 392 39.09 -5.34 -45.88
N GLN A 393 39.66 -4.19 -46.23
CA GLN A 393 39.67 -2.97 -45.40
C GLN A 393 38.34 -2.17 -45.46
N GLY A 394 37.34 -2.63 -46.22
CA GLY A 394 36.04 -1.97 -46.37
C GLY A 394 35.98 -0.86 -47.43
N ILE A 395 36.98 -0.74 -48.31
CA ILE A 395 37.04 0.28 -49.36
C ILE A 395 36.45 -0.29 -50.67
N TYR A 396 35.16 -0.04 -50.92
CA TYR A 396 34.44 -0.60 -52.07
C TYR A 396 34.49 0.26 -53.36
N ARG A 397 35.01 1.48 -53.31
CA ARG A 397 35.09 2.40 -54.47
C ARG A 397 36.22 2.06 -55.47
N CYS A 398 37.05 1.05 -55.20
CA CYS A 398 38.20 0.69 -56.03
C CYS A 398 37.81 -0.19 -57.24
N ARG A 399 38.43 0.01 -58.40
CA ARG A 399 38.14 -0.78 -59.63
C ARG A 399 39.42 -1.26 -60.27
N ILE A 400 39.33 -2.39 -60.96
CA ILE A 400 40.42 -2.98 -61.74
C ILE A 400 40.35 -2.42 -63.16
N HIS A 401 41.40 -1.72 -63.59
CA HIS A 401 41.47 -1.02 -64.87
C HIS A 401 42.36 -1.70 -65.91
N SER A 402 43.34 -2.51 -65.48
CA SER A 402 44.24 -3.23 -66.36
C SER A 402 43.46 -4.17 -67.31
N SER A 403 44.01 -4.40 -68.51
CA SER A 403 43.41 -5.25 -69.54
C SER A 403 44.30 -6.43 -69.89
N SER A 404 43.67 -7.54 -70.28
CA SER A 404 44.32 -8.77 -70.76
C SER A 404 43.56 -9.30 -71.97
N ASP A 405 44.26 -10.02 -72.84
CA ASP A 405 43.68 -10.74 -73.98
C ASP A 405 43.00 -12.07 -73.56
N ASN A 406 43.08 -12.45 -72.28
CA ASN A 406 42.48 -13.66 -71.73
C ASN A 406 41.00 -13.42 -71.35
N PRO A 407 40.02 -14.02 -72.06
CA PRO A 407 38.59 -13.78 -71.81
C PRO A 407 38.14 -14.15 -70.41
N MET A 408 38.81 -15.12 -69.76
CA MET A 408 38.50 -15.51 -68.39
C MET A 408 38.93 -14.43 -67.38
N ILE A 409 40.07 -13.79 -67.60
CA ILE A 409 40.58 -12.70 -66.76
C ILE A 409 39.74 -11.43 -66.94
N VAL A 410 39.31 -11.12 -68.17
CA VAL A 410 38.37 -10.03 -68.43
C VAL A 410 37.02 -10.30 -67.76
N THR A 411 36.46 -11.51 -67.90
CA THR A 411 35.21 -11.90 -67.25
C THR A 411 35.32 -11.80 -65.73
N LEU A 412 36.44 -12.22 -65.15
CA LEU A 412 36.72 -12.10 -63.72
C LEU A 412 36.80 -10.63 -63.27
N LYS A 413 37.54 -9.79 -64.01
CA LYS A 413 37.64 -8.35 -63.78
C LYS A 413 36.25 -7.71 -63.74
N ASP A 414 35.45 -7.96 -64.77
CA ASP A 414 34.12 -7.35 -64.91
C ASP A 414 33.15 -7.87 -63.84
N THR A 415 33.26 -9.15 -63.47
CA THR A 415 32.46 -9.74 -62.38
C THR A 415 32.82 -9.11 -61.03
N ILE A 416 34.11 -8.93 -60.73
CA ILE A 416 34.58 -8.29 -59.49
C ILE A 416 34.16 -6.82 -59.48
N ASN A 417 34.42 -6.06 -60.54
CA ASN A 417 34.03 -4.66 -60.63
C ASN A 417 32.51 -4.49 -60.43
N LYS A 418 31.69 -5.34 -61.06
CA LYS A 418 30.22 -5.32 -60.88
C LYS A 418 29.77 -5.68 -59.47
N MET A 419 30.44 -6.63 -58.82
CA MET A 419 30.22 -6.94 -57.41
C MET A 419 30.52 -5.71 -56.54
N LEU A 420 31.67 -5.05 -56.79
CA LEU A 420 32.07 -3.85 -56.05
C LEU A 420 31.12 -2.67 -56.30
N ASP A 421 30.65 -2.46 -57.53
CA ASP A 421 29.61 -1.46 -57.83
C ASP A 421 28.34 -1.71 -57.01
N THR A 422 27.93 -2.97 -56.88
CA THR A 422 26.72 -3.35 -56.13
C THR A 422 26.90 -3.13 -54.63
N VAL A 423 28.04 -3.55 -54.07
CA VAL A 423 28.33 -3.39 -52.63
C VAL A 423 28.53 -1.92 -52.28
N ASP A 424 29.28 -1.16 -53.09
CA ASP A 424 29.52 0.26 -52.88
C ASP A 424 28.21 1.06 -52.90
N LYS A 425 27.33 0.80 -53.89
CA LYS A 425 26.00 1.42 -53.95
C LYS A 425 25.16 1.12 -52.70
N ASN A 426 25.14 -0.14 -52.26
CA ASN A 426 24.40 -0.55 -51.07
C ASN A 426 24.92 0.13 -49.79
N MET A 427 26.26 0.26 -49.66
CA MET A 427 26.89 0.93 -48.53
C MET A 427 26.61 2.44 -48.55
N ILE A 428 26.60 3.08 -49.73
CA ILE A 428 26.22 4.49 -49.88
C ILE A 428 24.78 4.72 -49.42
N GLU A 429 23.83 3.88 -49.84
CA GLU A 429 22.43 3.97 -49.41
C GLU A 429 22.29 3.77 -47.89
N LEU A 430 22.98 2.78 -47.31
CA LEU A 430 22.98 2.55 -45.87
C LEU A 430 23.53 3.74 -45.09
N ILE A 431 24.68 4.27 -45.50
CA ILE A 431 25.30 5.44 -44.86
C ILE A 431 24.37 6.64 -44.96
N ARG A 432 23.78 6.90 -46.13
CA ARG A 432 22.83 8.00 -46.34
C ARG A 432 21.64 7.90 -45.38
N THR A 433 20.99 6.75 -45.33
CA THR A 433 19.80 6.56 -44.49
C THR A 433 20.11 6.57 -43.00
N VAL A 434 21.18 5.92 -42.55
CA VAL A 434 21.59 5.97 -41.14
C VAL A 434 22.03 7.38 -40.74
N THR A 435 22.68 8.14 -41.65
CA THR A 435 23.02 9.55 -41.40
C THR A 435 21.77 10.42 -41.29
N ASN A 436 20.74 10.18 -42.11
CA ASN A 436 19.45 10.85 -41.99
C ASN A 436 18.79 10.55 -40.64
N TYR A 437 18.79 9.28 -40.20
CA TYR A 437 18.29 8.91 -38.87
C TYR A 437 19.07 9.57 -37.72
N ALA A 438 20.39 9.68 -37.85
CA ALA A 438 21.23 10.37 -36.86
C ALA A 438 20.96 11.89 -36.79
N ASN A 439 20.37 12.48 -37.83
CA ASN A 439 19.94 13.88 -37.88
C ASN A 439 18.41 14.03 -37.69
N ASP A 440 17.78 13.07 -36.99
CA ASP A 440 16.35 13.06 -36.68
C ASP A 440 15.40 13.06 -37.89
N ASP A 441 15.88 12.64 -39.07
CA ASP A 441 15.05 12.45 -40.26
C ASP A 441 14.74 10.96 -40.49
N PHE A 442 13.64 10.49 -39.90
CA PHE A 442 13.17 9.10 -39.96
C PHE A 442 12.26 8.82 -41.17
N THR A 443 12.13 9.77 -42.10
CA THR A 443 11.30 9.60 -43.30
C THR A 443 12.01 8.81 -44.40
N ASP A 444 13.34 8.80 -44.36
CA ASP A 444 14.17 8.15 -45.35
C ASP A 444 14.16 6.62 -45.23
N LYS A 445 14.38 5.95 -46.36
CA LYS A 445 14.43 4.49 -46.45
C LYS A 445 15.46 4.03 -47.47
N VAL A 446 16.06 2.89 -47.19
CA VAL A 446 16.94 2.20 -48.13
C VAL A 446 16.09 1.55 -49.22
N GLU A 447 16.43 1.80 -50.48
CA GLU A 447 15.84 1.10 -51.62
C GLU A 447 16.42 -0.31 -51.77
N ILE A 448 15.60 -1.33 -51.52
CA ILE A 448 16.03 -2.72 -51.50
C ILE A 448 15.92 -3.32 -52.91
N SER A 449 17.04 -3.71 -53.50
CA SER A 449 17.06 -4.41 -54.78
C SER A 449 16.52 -5.84 -54.64
N PRO A 450 15.64 -6.33 -55.54
CA PRO A 450 15.11 -7.71 -55.49
C PRO A 450 16.17 -8.79 -55.74
N LYS A 451 17.39 -8.41 -56.14
CA LYS A 451 18.51 -9.34 -56.34
C LYS A 451 19.30 -9.62 -55.05
N LEU A 452 19.10 -8.82 -54.00
CA LEU A 452 19.76 -9.00 -52.72
C LEU A 452 19.19 -10.20 -51.97
N LYS A 453 20.08 -10.91 -51.26
CA LYS A 453 19.75 -12.13 -50.53
C LYS A 453 20.54 -12.17 -49.22
N ALA A 454 20.14 -13.08 -48.33
CA ALA A 454 20.83 -13.40 -47.09
C ALA A 454 21.16 -12.13 -46.27
N LYS A 455 22.38 -12.04 -45.73
CA LYS A 455 22.75 -11.02 -44.74
C LYS A 455 22.62 -9.58 -45.24
N MET A 456 22.91 -9.31 -46.51
CA MET A 456 22.79 -7.95 -47.05
C MET A 456 21.33 -7.50 -47.15
N LEU A 457 20.41 -8.41 -47.52
CA LEU A 457 18.97 -8.13 -47.49
C LEU A 457 18.49 -7.87 -46.05
N GLU A 458 18.89 -8.73 -45.11
CA GLU A 458 18.54 -8.62 -43.69
C GLU A 458 19.00 -7.27 -43.09
N VAL A 459 20.21 -6.80 -43.43
CA VAL A 459 20.70 -5.48 -42.98
C VAL A 459 19.85 -4.35 -43.54
N MET A 460 19.54 -4.34 -44.84
CA MET A 460 18.71 -3.28 -45.43
C MET A 460 17.29 -3.26 -44.87
N GLU A 461 16.66 -4.43 -44.71
CA GLU A 461 15.34 -4.54 -44.10
C GLU A 461 15.36 -4.08 -42.64
N SER A 462 16.41 -4.43 -41.89
CA SER A 462 16.57 -4.04 -40.49
C SER A 462 16.78 -2.53 -40.34
N THR A 463 17.52 -1.90 -41.26
CA THR A 463 17.65 -0.42 -41.31
C THR A 463 16.29 0.24 -41.51
N ASN A 464 15.48 -0.25 -42.46
CA ASN A 464 14.13 0.28 -42.68
C ASN A 464 13.20 0.05 -41.46
N LYS A 465 13.30 -1.11 -40.80
CA LYS A 465 12.57 -1.39 -39.54
C LYS A 465 12.97 -0.44 -38.42
N LEU A 466 14.26 -0.10 -38.31
CA LEU A 466 14.75 0.88 -37.34
C LEU A 466 14.15 2.27 -37.59
N GLY A 467 14.15 2.75 -38.84
CA GLY A 467 13.51 4.02 -39.19
C GLY A 467 12.03 4.07 -38.85
N LEU A 468 11.30 2.98 -39.12
CA LEU A 468 9.89 2.86 -38.72
C LEU A 468 9.70 2.91 -37.20
N ALA A 469 10.54 2.21 -36.43
CA ALA A 469 10.47 2.23 -34.96
C ALA A 469 10.76 3.62 -34.39
N LEU A 470 11.76 4.32 -34.92
CA LEU A 470 12.10 5.70 -34.53
C LEU A 470 10.97 6.68 -34.86
N SER A 471 10.44 6.60 -36.08
CA SER A 471 9.28 7.37 -36.55
C SER A 471 8.04 7.17 -35.65
N GLN A 472 7.71 5.91 -35.34
CA GLN A 472 6.61 5.59 -34.42
C GLN A 472 6.87 6.11 -33.00
N SER A 473 8.12 6.05 -32.53
CA SER A 473 8.47 6.57 -31.21
C SER A 473 8.34 8.09 -31.14
N ALA A 474 8.80 8.82 -32.16
CA ALA A 474 8.64 10.28 -32.25
C ALA A 474 7.16 10.68 -32.27
N LYS A 475 6.34 9.97 -33.06
CA LYS A 475 4.88 10.18 -33.13
C LYS A 475 4.18 9.92 -31.78
N ARG A 476 4.57 8.86 -31.08
CA ARG A 476 4.05 8.56 -29.74
C ARG A 476 4.48 9.62 -28.73
N ASN A 477 5.71 10.11 -28.79
CA ASN A 477 6.18 11.19 -27.92
C ASN A 477 5.40 12.49 -28.15
N LEU A 478 5.15 12.85 -29.42
CA LEU A 478 4.29 14.00 -29.76
C LEU A 478 2.91 13.86 -29.13
N HIS A 479 2.27 12.71 -29.31
CA HIS A 479 0.94 12.44 -28.74
C HIS A 479 0.93 12.47 -27.21
N ASN A 480 1.96 11.91 -26.58
CA ASN A 480 2.12 11.92 -25.13
C ASN A 480 2.29 13.34 -24.60
N GLY A 481 3.13 14.17 -25.25
CA GLY A 481 3.33 15.56 -24.91
C GLY A 481 2.03 16.38 -25.00
N GLN A 482 1.29 16.26 -26.11
CA GLN A 482 -0.01 16.93 -26.27
C GLN A 482 -1.04 16.51 -25.21
N THR A 483 -1.05 15.22 -24.85
CA THR A 483 -1.94 14.70 -23.81
C THR A 483 -1.55 15.23 -22.44
N LEU A 484 -0.25 15.29 -22.13
CA LEU A 484 0.27 15.86 -20.89
C LEU A 484 -0.06 17.35 -20.78
N GLU A 485 0.12 18.13 -21.84
CA GLU A 485 -0.22 19.56 -21.87
C GLU A 485 -1.70 19.78 -21.56
N LYS A 486 -2.60 19.07 -22.24
CA LYS A 486 -4.04 19.13 -21.98
C LYS A 486 -4.38 18.75 -20.54
N ASN A 487 -3.77 17.70 -20.01
CA ASN A 487 -4.00 17.24 -18.64
C ASN A 487 -3.50 18.25 -17.60
N ALA A 488 -2.35 18.87 -17.85
CA ALA A 488 -1.80 19.93 -17.01
C ALA A 488 -2.72 21.16 -16.97
N ASP A 489 -3.26 21.58 -18.11
CA ASP A 489 -4.20 22.71 -18.19
C ASP A 489 -5.52 22.42 -17.44
N MET A 490 -6.04 21.20 -17.59
CA MET A 490 -7.21 20.75 -16.83
C MET A 490 -6.92 20.74 -15.33
N MET A 491 -5.76 20.23 -14.91
CA MET A 491 -5.33 20.22 -13.51
C MET A 491 -5.22 21.64 -12.94
N ASN A 492 -4.59 22.56 -13.66
CA ASN A 492 -4.46 23.96 -13.24
C ASN A 492 -5.83 24.63 -13.07
N SER A 493 -6.75 24.40 -14.00
CA SER A 493 -8.12 24.92 -13.93
C SER A 493 -8.90 24.35 -12.75
N SER A 494 -8.82 23.04 -12.52
CA SER A 494 -9.46 22.36 -11.38
C SER A 494 -8.92 22.86 -10.05
N MET A 495 -7.60 23.02 -9.93
CA MET A 495 -6.98 23.50 -8.70
C MET A 495 -7.24 24.98 -8.46
N LYS A 496 -7.36 25.81 -9.52
CA LYS A 496 -7.80 27.20 -9.39
C LYS A 496 -9.23 27.27 -8.82
N ASN A 497 -10.11 26.39 -9.27
CA ASN A 497 -11.47 26.29 -8.75
C ASN A 497 -11.48 25.80 -7.29
N LEU A 498 -10.66 24.78 -6.96
CA LEU A 498 -10.52 24.29 -5.59
C LEU A 498 -10.05 25.40 -4.63
N ALA A 499 -9.03 26.17 -5.01
CA ALA A 499 -8.55 27.30 -4.22
C ALA A 499 -9.63 28.38 -4.02
N ALA A 500 -10.42 28.68 -5.05
CA ALA A 500 -11.54 29.62 -4.94
C ALA A 500 -12.62 29.10 -3.99
N LYS A 501 -12.99 27.81 -4.10
CA LYS A 501 -13.97 27.17 -3.21
C LYS A 501 -13.49 27.08 -1.76
N ALA A 502 -12.21 26.83 -1.55
CA ALA A 502 -11.61 26.88 -0.22
C ALA A 502 -11.73 28.30 0.38
N ASN A 503 -11.44 29.35 -0.38
CA ASN A 503 -11.60 30.73 0.10
C ASN A 503 -13.09 31.09 0.39
N GLU A 504 -14.02 30.67 -0.47
CA GLU A 504 -15.46 30.85 -0.20
C GLU A 504 -15.89 30.12 1.08
N GLN A 505 -15.39 28.90 1.29
CA GLN A 505 -15.66 28.13 2.49
C GLN A 505 -15.08 28.79 3.74
N ALA A 506 -13.88 29.38 3.66
CA ALA A 506 -13.28 30.13 4.76
C ALA A 506 -14.18 31.30 5.18
N ALA A 507 -14.69 32.07 4.22
CA ALA A 507 -15.63 33.15 4.50
C ALA A 507 -16.93 32.65 5.16
N SER A 508 -17.48 31.50 4.71
CA SER A 508 -18.65 30.89 5.37
C SER A 508 -18.34 30.40 6.80
N LEU A 509 -17.12 29.95 7.07
CA LEU A 509 -16.69 29.56 8.41
C LEU A 509 -16.54 30.77 9.34
N GLU A 510 -16.06 31.92 8.83
CA GLU A 510 -16.05 33.17 9.60
C GLU A 510 -17.46 33.61 10.01
N GLU A 511 -18.42 33.56 9.09
CA GLU A 511 -19.83 33.85 9.42
C GLU A 511 -20.41 32.86 10.43
N THR A 512 -20.06 31.57 10.30
CA THR A 512 -20.49 30.53 11.24
C THR A 512 -19.89 30.75 12.63
N ALA A 513 -18.61 31.13 12.71
CA ALA A 513 -17.93 31.45 13.96
C ALA A 513 -18.60 32.66 14.65
N ALA A 514 -18.91 33.72 13.90
CA ALA A 514 -19.62 34.89 14.45
C ALA A 514 -21.02 34.51 14.98
N ALA A 515 -21.77 33.67 14.26
CA ALA A 515 -23.06 33.16 14.73
C ALA A 515 -22.93 32.30 16.00
N LEU A 516 -21.86 31.51 16.11
CA LEU A 516 -21.57 30.70 17.30
C LEU A 516 -21.23 31.57 18.52
N GLU A 517 -20.49 32.66 18.34
CA GLU A 517 -20.24 33.62 19.43
C GLU A 517 -21.55 34.22 19.96
N GLU A 518 -22.47 34.58 19.06
CA GLU A 518 -23.79 35.10 19.44
C GLU A 518 -24.62 34.04 20.19
N ILE A 519 -24.68 32.81 19.68
CA ILE A 519 -25.38 31.69 20.35
C ILE A 519 -24.76 31.37 21.71
N THR A 520 -23.43 31.42 21.82
CA THR A 520 -22.71 31.22 23.09
C THR A 520 -23.12 32.27 24.11
N SER A 521 -23.18 33.54 23.68
CA SER A 521 -23.60 34.67 24.52
C SER A 521 -25.04 34.51 25.01
N ILE A 522 -25.96 34.16 24.11
CA ILE A 522 -27.38 33.93 24.43
C ILE A 522 -27.52 32.76 25.42
N THR A 523 -26.84 31.64 25.17
CA THR A 523 -26.90 30.44 26.02
C THR A 523 -26.36 30.73 27.42
N ARG A 524 -25.27 31.49 27.53
CA ARG A 524 -24.74 31.96 28.82
C ARG A 524 -25.71 32.89 29.54
N SER A 525 -26.37 33.78 28.80
CA SER A 525 -27.41 34.65 29.35
C SER A 525 -28.60 33.84 29.90
N ASN A 526 -29.04 32.81 29.18
CA ASN A 526 -30.10 31.91 29.60
C ASN A 526 -29.75 31.16 30.89
N ALA A 527 -28.54 30.61 31.00
CA ALA A 527 -28.07 29.95 32.22
C ALA A 527 -28.08 30.91 33.43
N ASN A 528 -27.61 32.15 33.24
CA ASN A 528 -27.64 33.19 34.28
C ASN A 528 -29.07 33.59 34.67
N ASN A 529 -29.98 33.73 33.69
CA ASN A 529 -31.37 34.06 33.94
C ASN A 529 -32.10 32.94 34.68
N ALA A 530 -31.84 31.67 34.32
CA ALA A 530 -32.37 30.52 35.06
C ALA A 530 -31.90 30.52 36.53
N SER A 531 -30.62 30.81 36.79
CA SER A 531 -30.11 30.95 38.16
C SER A 531 -30.79 32.07 38.96
N LYS A 532 -31.03 33.23 38.32
CA LYS A 532 -31.81 34.33 38.93
C LYS A 532 -33.26 33.92 39.21
N MET A 533 -33.91 33.25 38.26
CA MET A 533 -35.27 32.75 38.40
C MET A 533 -35.39 31.75 39.56
N ALA A 534 -34.42 30.85 39.73
CA ALA A 534 -34.40 29.91 40.85
C ALA A 534 -34.33 30.63 42.20
N THR A 535 -33.47 31.66 42.30
CA THR A 535 -33.33 32.48 43.51
C THR A 535 -34.63 33.22 43.85
N LEU A 536 -35.29 33.80 42.84
CA LEU A 536 -36.59 34.44 42.99
C LEU A 536 -37.69 33.44 43.37
N GLY A 537 -37.70 32.26 42.75
CA GLY A 537 -38.65 31.20 43.04
C GLY A 537 -38.56 30.72 44.50
N GLU A 538 -37.35 30.60 45.04
CA GLU A 538 -37.16 30.25 46.46
C GLU A 538 -37.65 31.36 47.40
N THR A 539 -37.49 32.63 47.02
CA THR A 539 -38.03 33.77 47.77
C THR A 539 -39.57 33.77 47.78
N VAL A 540 -40.19 33.46 46.63
CA VAL A 540 -41.66 33.32 46.52
C VAL A 540 -42.14 32.14 47.36
N LYS A 541 -41.48 30.99 47.28
CA LYS A 541 -41.78 29.80 48.08
C LYS A 541 -41.76 30.08 49.58
N GLN A 542 -40.75 30.82 50.05
CA GLN A 542 -40.67 31.25 51.45
C GLN A 542 -41.84 32.18 51.84
N SER A 543 -42.22 33.09 50.93
CA SER A 543 -43.36 34.00 51.14
C SER A 543 -44.70 33.26 51.21
N VAL A 544 -44.90 32.27 50.33
CA VAL A 544 -46.07 31.38 50.33
C VAL A 544 -46.17 30.61 51.64
N LYS A 545 -45.07 30.01 52.10
CA LYS A 545 -45.02 29.29 53.39
C LYS A 545 -45.34 30.20 54.58
N SER A 546 -44.85 31.45 54.55
CA SER A 546 -45.21 32.44 55.56
C SER A 546 -46.70 32.80 55.50
N GLY A 547 -47.26 32.94 54.30
CA GLY A 547 -48.70 33.19 54.08
C GLY A 547 -49.57 32.06 54.61
N GLU A 548 -49.21 30.80 54.33
CA GLU A 548 -49.87 29.60 54.86
C GLU A 548 -49.88 29.60 56.39
N SER A 549 -48.73 29.89 57.02
CA SER A 549 -48.62 29.96 58.48
C SER A 549 -49.49 31.06 59.09
N LEU A 550 -49.56 32.24 58.45
CA LEU A 550 -50.42 33.33 58.91
C LEU A 550 -51.90 32.99 58.75
N ALA A 551 -52.31 32.37 57.64
CA ALA A 551 -53.69 31.91 57.44
C ALA A 551 -54.09 30.85 58.48
N SER A 552 -53.19 29.91 58.80
CA SER A 552 -53.39 28.93 59.88
C SER A 552 -53.57 29.60 61.25
N LYS A 553 -52.76 30.61 61.58
CA LYS A 553 -52.94 31.40 62.80
C LYS A 553 -54.26 32.15 62.82
N THR A 554 -54.69 32.72 61.70
CA THR A 554 -55.99 33.41 61.60
C THR A 554 -57.15 32.43 61.83
N ALA A 555 -57.09 31.23 61.23
CA ALA A 555 -58.09 30.19 61.46
C ALA A 555 -58.18 29.80 62.94
N PHE A 556 -57.04 29.62 63.61
CA PHE A 556 -56.97 29.33 65.04
C PHE A 556 -57.56 30.47 65.90
N SER A 557 -57.23 31.73 65.59
CA SER A 557 -57.81 32.88 66.30
C SER A 557 -59.33 32.97 66.12
N MET A 558 -59.86 32.62 64.94
CA MET A 558 -61.31 32.58 64.71
C MET A 558 -61.99 31.45 65.50
N ASP A 559 -61.30 30.32 65.69
CA ASP A 559 -61.75 29.25 66.59
C ASP A 559 -61.82 29.72 68.05
N GLU A 560 -60.79 30.41 68.54
CA GLU A 560 -60.80 31.00 69.88
C GLU A 560 -61.93 32.03 70.05
N ILE A 561 -62.17 32.87 69.02
CA ILE A 561 -63.28 33.84 69.02
C ILE A 561 -64.63 33.11 69.10
N ASN A 562 -64.86 32.10 68.26
CA ASN A 562 -66.07 31.28 68.31
C ASN A 562 -66.33 30.69 69.71
N GLU A 563 -65.29 30.17 70.37
CA GLU A 563 -65.40 29.63 71.73
C GLU A 563 -65.83 30.71 72.74
N LYS A 564 -65.24 31.90 72.67
CA LYS A 564 -65.61 33.03 73.53
C LYS A 564 -67.01 33.55 73.24
N VAL A 565 -67.40 33.65 71.98
CA VAL A 565 -68.75 34.08 71.56
C VAL A 565 -69.80 33.07 72.02
N SER A 566 -69.55 31.76 71.93
CA SER A 566 -70.41 30.72 72.49
C SER A 566 -70.60 30.87 74.00
N SER A 567 -69.50 31.10 74.73
CA SER A 567 -69.54 31.33 76.18
C SER A 567 -70.37 32.57 76.54
N ILE A 568 -70.29 33.63 75.73
CA ILE A 568 -71.11 34.84 75.91
C ILE A 568 -72.60 34.50 75.66
N ASN A 569 -72.94 33.77 74.60
CA ASN A 569 -74.32 33.39 74.29
C ASN A 569 -74.97 32.59 75.44
N GLU A 570 -74.21 31.68 76.04
CA GLU A 570 -74.63 30.95 77.25
C GLU A 570 -74.91 31.91 78.42
N ALA A 571 -74.01 32.85 78.69
CA ALA A 571 -74.20 33.84 79.74
C ALA A 571 -75.41 34.75 79.50
N ILE A 572 -75.65 35.18 78.26
CA ILE A 572 -76.83 35.99 77.90
C ILE A 572 -78.12 35.19 78.08
N THR A 573 -78.11 33.90 77.75
CA THR A 573 -79.25 33.00 77.99
C THR A 573 -79.57 32.90 79.49
N VAL A 574 -78.56 32.88 80.36
CA VAL A 574 -78.76 32.94 81.83
C VAL A 574 -79.35 34.29 82.26
N ILE A 575 -78.90 35.41 81.68
CA ILE A 575 -79.44 36.74 81.99
C ILE A 575 -80.91 36.85 81.58
N ASP A 576 -81.28 36.37 80.40
CA ASP A 576 -82.67 36.33 79.93
C ASP A 576 -83.56 35.48 80.87
N GLN A 577 -83.05 34.33 81.34
CA GLN A 577 -83.72 33.52 82.36
C GLN A 577 -83.91 34.27 83.69
N ILE A 578 -82.90 35.01 84.15
CA ILE A 578 -82.99 35.83 85.37
C ILE A 578 -84.02 36.96 85.19
N ALA A 579 -84.01 37.64 84.04
CA ALA A 579 -84.96 38.69 83.72
C ALA A 579 -86.40 38.15 83.69
N PHE A 580 -86.62 36.98 83.08
CA PHE A 580 -87.91 36.29 83.10
C PHE A 580 -88.37 35.94 84.53
N GLN A 581 -87.49 35.33 85.33
CA GLN A 581 -87.79 35.03 86.74
C GLN A 581 -88.14 36.29 87.54
N THR A 582 -87.41 37.39 87.33
CA THR A 582 -87.64 38.69 87.99
C THR A 582 -88.97 39.31 87.56
N ASN A 583 -89.36 39.17 86.30
CA ASN A 583 -90.67 39.60 85.78
C ASN A 583 -91.82 38.82 86.44
N ILE A 584 -91.66 37.51 86.67
CA ILE A 584 -92.65 36.69 87.40
C ILE A 584 -92.70 37.06 88.88
N LEU A 585 -91.55 37.24 89.53
CA LEU A 585 -91.46 37.65 90.95
C LEU A 585 -92.12 39.01 91.19
N SER A 586 -91.86 39.98 90.32
CA SER A 586 -92.43 41.32 90.41
C SER A 586 -93.94 41.34 90.11
N LEU A 587 -94.43 40.51 89.18
CA LEU A 587 -95.87 40.30 88.98
C LEU A 587 -96.53 39.75 90.24
N ASN A 588 -95.95 38.72 90.86
CA ASN A 588 -96.46 38.15 92.11
C ASN A 588 -96.49 39.20 93.23
N ALA A 589 -95.43 40.02 93.35
CA ALA A 589 -95.38 41.11 94.33
C ALA A 589 -96.42 42.21 94.05
N ALA A 590 -96.69 42.54 92.78
CA ALA A 590 -97.72 43.51 92.40
C ALA A 590 -99.14 43.00 92.72
N VAL A 591 -99.39 41.69 92.53
CA VAL A 591 -100.65 41.04 92.91
C VAL A 591 -100.85 41.11 94.42
N GLU A 592 -99.84 40.73 95.22
CA GLU A 592 -99.92 40.77 96.69
C GLU A 592 -100.09 42.21 97.22
N ALA A 593 -99.41 43.18 96.60
CA ALA A 593 -99.57 44.59 96.93
C ALA A 593 -100.98 45.13 96.61
N ALA A 594 -101.63 44.64 95.55
CA ALA A 594 -103.03 44.95 95.25
C ALA A 594 -103.99 44.30 96.26
N THR A 595 -103.67 43.10 96.76
CA THR A 595 -104.40 42.42 97.83
C THR A 595 -104.37 43.21 99.15
N ALA A 596 -103.29 43.93 99.44
CA ALA A 596 -103.12 44.75 100.64
C ALA A 596 -103.82 46.13 100.62
N GLY A 597 -104.51 46.51 99.55
CA GLY A 597 -105.33 47.74 99.49
C GLY A 597 -104.52 49.05 99.62
N GLU A 598 -105.02 50.04 100.38
CA GLU A 598 -104.36 51.35 100.57
C GLU A 598 -102.94 51.24 101.17
N ALA A 599 -102.68 50.25 102.04
CA ALA A 599 -101.37 50.04 102.66
C ALA A 599 -100.30 49.50 101.67
N GLY A 600 -100.72 48.86 100.58
CA GLY A 600 -99.85 48.24 99.58
C GLY A 600 -99.44 49.14 98.42
N LYS A 601 -100.00 50.35 98.28
CA LYS A 601 -99.76 51.25 97.14
C LYS A 601 -98.27 51.51 96.87
N GLY A 602 -97.47 51.75 97.92
CA GLY A 602 -96.02 51.96 97.77
C GLY A 602 -95.30 50.72 97.22
N PHE A 603 -95.66 49.53 97.71
CA PHE A 603 -95.10 48.26 97.23
C PHE A 603 -95.54 47.93 95.80
N ALA A 604 -96.78 48.26 95.42
CA ALA A 604 -97.29 48.06 94.06
C ALA A 604 -96.50 48.88 93.03
N VAL A 605 -96.15 50.13 93.35
CA VAL A 605 -95.31 50.99 92.48
C VAL A 605 -93.91 50.41 92.32
N VAL A 606 -93.27 49.97 93.42
CA VAL A 606 -91.94 49.33 93.36
C VAL A 606 -91.99 48.03 92.57
N ALA A 607 -93.00 47.18 92.79
CA ALA A 607 -93.17 45.94 92.04
C ALA A 607 -93.38 46.20 90.54
N GLN A 608 -94.16 47.22 90.16
CA GLN A 608 -94.34 47.61 88.76
C GLN A 608 -93.05 48.16 88.14
N GLU A 609 -92.23 48.90 88.90
CA GLU A 609 -90.93 49.40 88.43
C GLU A 609 -89.92 48.25 88.25
N VAL A 610 -89.86 47.30 89.19
CA VAL A 610 -89.03 46.08 89.06
C VAL A 610 -89.47 45.25 87.85
N ARG A 611 -90.78 45.15 87.60
CA ARG A 611 -91.32 44.46 86.42
C ARG A 611 -90.90 45.13 85.12
N ASN A 612 -90.96 46.47 85.09
CA ASN A 612 -90.53 47.25 83.94
C ASN A 612 -89.01 47.08 83.70
N LEU A 613 -88.21 47.09 84.77
CA LEU A 613 -86.76 46.84 84.70
C LEU A 613 -86.44 45.42 84.21
N ALA A 614 -87.20 44.42 84.66
CA ALA A 614 -87.06 43.03 84.21
C ALA A 614 -87.41 42.88 82.72
N SER A 615 -88.49 43.50 82.26
CA SER A 615 -88.85 43.52 80.83
C SER A 615 -87.78 44.20 79.97
N ARG A 616 -87.24 45.34 80.44
CA ARG A 616 -86.12 46.03 79.78
C ARG A 616 -84.84 45.18 79.76
N SER A 617 -84.59 44.40 80.82
CA SER A 617 -83.44 43.50 80.89
C SER A 617 -83.57 42.34 79.93
N ALA A 618 -84.79 41.78 79.77
CA ALA A 618 -85.06 40.72 78.79
C ALA A 618 -84.93 41.24 77.35
N GLU A 619 -85.43 42.44 77.07
CA GLU A 619 -85.27 43.09 75.76
C GLU A 619 -83.79 43.35 75.43
N ALA A 620 -83.03 43.91 76.37
CA ALA A 620 -81.59 44.11 76.21
C ALA A 620 -80.82 42.79 76.07
N ALA A 621 -81.18 41.75 76.83
CA ALA A 621 -80.59 40.42 76.69
C ALA A 621 -80.85 39.82 75.30
N LYS A 622 -82.06 40.00 74.76
CA LYS A 622 -82.40 39.59 73.40
C LYS A 622 -81.58 40.34 72.35
N GLU A 623 -81.47 41.67 72.44
CA GLU A 623 -80.64 42.45 71.52
C GLU A 623 -79.17 42.02 71.54
N ILE A 624 -78.60 41.77 72.73
CA ILE A 624 -77.22 41.27 72.84
C ILE A 624 -77.11 39.86 72.26
N LYS A 625 -78.12 39.00 72.47
CA LYS A 625 -78.14 37.65 71.90
C LYS A 625 -78.09 37.68 70.38
N ASP A 626 -78.90 38.52 69.74
CA ASP A 626 -78.92 38.69 68.29
C ASP A 626 -77.55 39.19 67.76
N LEU A 627 -76.91 40.15 68.47
CA LEU A 627 -75.56 40.62 68.14
C LEU A 627 -74.48 39.54 68.28
N VAL A 628 -74.57 38.71 69.32
CA VAL A 628 -73.63 37.62 69.59
C VAL A 628 -73.81 36.49 68.56
N GLU A 629 -75.04 36.20 68.15
CA GLU A 629 -75.33 35.24 67.08
C GLU A 629 -74.78 35.71 65.73
N ASP A 630 -74.95 37.00 65.38
CA ASP A 630 -74.32 37.58 64.19
C ASP A 630 -72.78 37.54 64.25
N ALA A 631 -72.20 37.87 65.41
CA ALA A 631 -70.75 37.76 65.62
C ALA A 631 -70.25 36.31 65.45
N ASN A 632 -71.02 35.31 65.90
CA ASN A 632 -70.70 33.88 65.72
C ASN A 632 -70.74 33.46 64.24
N LEU A 633 -71.74 33.95 63.49
CA LEU A 633 -71.80 33.73 62.05
C LEU A 633 -70.60 34.34 61.33
N LYS A 634 -70.22 35.57 61.68
CA LYS A 634 -69.07 36.27 61.09
C LYS A 634 -67.72 35.61 61.44
N ALA A 635 -67.56 35.12 62.66
CA ALA A 635 -66.36 34.38 63.07
C ALA A 635 -66.24 33.03 62.33
N ASN A 636 -67.34 32.29 62.17
CA ASN A 636 -67.36 31.07 61.36
C ASN A 636 -67.07 31.34 59.87
N GLU A 637 -67.61 32.41 59.30
CA GLU A 637 -67.28 32.85 57.95
C GLU A 637 -65.78 33.14 57.82
N GLY A 638 -65.20 33.89 58.77
CA GLY A 638 -63.76 34.16 58.82
C GLY A 638 -62.88 32.91 58.96
N LYS A 639 -63.33 31.91 59.74
CA LYS A 639 -62.68 30.60 59.84
C LYS A 639 -62.67 29.87 58.50
N ASN A 640 -63.81 29.80 57.82
CA ASN A 640 -63.94 29.13 56.53
C ASN A 640 -63.07 29.81 55.46
N ILE A 641 -63.07 31.14 55.38
CA ILE A 641 -62.19 31.90 54.49
C ILE A 641 -60.72 31.59 54.78
N SER A 642 -60.33 31.53 56.06
CA SER A 642 -58.96 31.19 56.44
C SER A 642 -58.58 29.76 56.05
N ALA A 643 -59.51 28.80 56.13
CA ALA A 643 -59.29 27.43 55.68
C ALA A 643 -59.10 27.34 54.15
N GLU A 644 -59.89 28.07 53.37
CA GLU A 644 -59.70 28.18 51.91
C GLU A 644 -58.34 28.83 51.57
N MET A 645 -57.92 29.86 52.32
CA MET A 645 -56.60 30.47 52.15
C MET A 645 -55.47 29.47 52.38
N ILE A 646 -55.57 28.61 53.41
CA ILE A 646 -54.57 27.56 53.67
C ILE A 646 -54.46 26.62 52.46
N HIS A 647 -55.60 26.14 51.95
CA HIS A 647 -55.62 25.28 50.75
C HIS A 647 -54.99 25.99 49.54
N GLY A 648 -55.34 27.25 49.30
CA GLY A 648 -54.77 28.05 48.20
C GLY A 648 -53.26 28.22 48.32
N TYR A 649 -52.73 28.43 49.53
CA TYR A 649 -51.28 28.49 49.74
C TYR A 649 -50.58 27.13 49.54
N GLN A 650 -51.24 26.00 49.86
CA GLN A 650 -50.72 24.66 49.61
C GLN A 650 -50.61 24.36 48.11
N GLU A 651 -51.63 24.73 47.32
CA GLU A 651 -51.59 24.62 45.87
C GLU A 651 -50.50 25.52 45.26
N LEU A 652 -50.40 26.79 45.70
CA LEU A 652 -49.32 27.69 45.28
C LEU A 652 -47.93 27.12 45.60
N ASN A 653 -47.76 26.50 46.77
CA ASN A 653 -46.51 25.85 47.15
C ASN A 653 -46.19 24.65 46.25
N THR A 654 -47.21 23.93 45.78
CA THR A 654 -47.02 22.83 44.81
C THR A 654 -46.55 23.38 43.46
N HIS A 655 -47.26 24.37 42.90
CA HIS A 655 -46.90 24.98 41.62
C HIS A 655 -45.53 25.68 41.62
N ILE A 656 -45.13 26.33 42.72
CA ILE A 656 -43.80 26.97 42.80
C ILE A 656 -42.68 25.92 42.85
N ASN A 657 -42.89 24.77 43.50
CA ASN A 657 -41.91 23.68 43.48
C ASN A 657 -41.76 23.06 42.08
N GLU A 658 -42.86 22.85 41.35
CA GLU A 658 -42.81 22.41 39.96
C GLU A 658 -42.08 23.41 39.06
N THR A 659 -42.35 24.71 39.25
CA THR A 659 -41.68 25.79 38.52
C THR A 659 -40.17 25.80 38.79
N LEU A 660 -39.75 25.64 40.05
CA LEU A 660 -38.33 25.55 40.42
C LEU A 660 -37.64 24.35 39.74
N HIS A 661 -38.31 23.19 39.69
CA HIS A 661 -37.79 22.01 39.00
C HIS A 661 -37.63 22.24 37.48
N LEU A 662 -38.58 22.95 36.85
CA LEU A 662 -38.45 23.33 35.43
C LEU A 662 -37.26 24.28 35.19
N ILE A 663 -37.04 25.24 36.09
CA ILE A 663 -35.90 26.16 36.01
C ILE A 663 -34.57 25.41 36.15
N GLU A 664 -34.50 24.43 37.06
CA GLU A 664 -33.31 23.57 37.23
C GLU A 664 -33.00 22.77 35.95
N ASN A 665 -34.04 22.21 35.31
CA ASN A 665 -33.89 21.55 34.01
C ASN A 665 -33.37 22.51 32.93
N VAL A 666 -33.89 23.74 32.85
CA VAL A 666 -33.42 24.77 31.89
C VAL A 666 -31.96 25.14 32.15
N SER A 667 -31.57 25.29 33.42
CA SER A 667 -30.19 25.60 33.80
C SER A 667 -29.23 24.48 33.40
N SER A 668 -29.60 23.23 33.68
CA SER A 668 -28.83 22.04 33.31
C SER A 668 -28.70 21.90 31.80
N ALA A 669 -29.80 22.02 31.06
CA ALA A 669 -29.81 21.98 29.60
C ALA A 669 -28.98 23.10 28.98
N SER A 670 -29.02 24.33 29.53
CA SER A 670 -28.20 25.45 29.04
C SER A 670 -26.70 25.18 29.26
N LYS A 671 -26.33 24.48 30.34
CA LYS A 671 -24.94 24.11 30.61
C LYS A 671 -24.43 23.00 29.69
N GLU A 672 -25.29 22.03 29.38
CA GLU A 672 -25.01 21.00 28.37
C GLU A 672 -24.86 21.62 26.97
N GLN A 673 -25.78 22.53 26.59
CA GLN A 673 -25.68 23.29 25.35
C GLN A 673 -24.36 24.06 25.24
N MET A 674 -23.91 24.70 26.33
CA MET A 674 -22.62 25.40 26.35
C MET A 674 -21.45 24.46 26.05
N THR A 675 -21.46 23.25 26.62
CA THR A 675 -20.46 22.22 26.34
C THR A 675 -20.51 21.76 24.88
N GLY A 676 -21.72 21.59 24.34
CA GLY A 676 -21.91 21.26 22.91
C GLY A 676 -21.43 22.37 21.97
N ILE A 677 -21.64 23.64 22.34
CA ILE A 677 -21.17 24.79 21.56
C ILE A 677 -19.63 24.87 21.58
N GLU A 678 -18.97 24.58 22.71
CA GLU A 678 -17.50 24.49 22.78
C GLU A 678 -16.95 23.45 21.80
N GLN A 679 -17.56 22.25 21.74
CA GLN A 679 -17.17 21.21 20.78
C GLN A 679 -17.39 21.64 19.32
N ILE A 680 -18.49 22.34 19.04
CA ILE A 680 -18.74 22.88 17.69
C ILE A 680 -17.68 23.94 17.34
N ASN A 681 -17.34 24.81 18.28
CA ASN A 681 -16.33 25.85 18.08
C ASN A 681 -14.94 25.26 17.78
N ASP A 682 -14.54 24.20 18.49
CA ASP A 682 -13.30 23.46 18.21
C ASP A 682 -13.33 22.85 16.79
N THR A 683 -14.49 22.34 16.38
CA THR A 683 -14.69 21.78 15.04
C THR A 683 -14.60 22.85 13.95
N VAL A 684 -15.19 24.04 14.15
CA VAL A 684 -15.09 25.16 13.21
C VAL A 684 -13.64 25.64 13.07
N THR A 685 -12.90 25.72 14.18
CA THR A 685 -11.47 26.05 14.17
C THR A 685 -10.65 25.02 13.38
N MET A 686 -10.95 23.73 13.56
CA MET A 686 -10.32 22.66 12.79
C MET A 686 -10.65 22.76 11.29
N LEU A 687 -11.91 23.03 10.95
CA LEU A 687 -12.35 23.19 9.56
C LEU A 687 -11.65 24.40 8.90
N ASP A 688 -11.50 25.52 9.59
CA ASP A 688 -10.78 26.68 9.06
C ASP A 688 -9.33 26.34 8.72
N ARG A 689 -8.61 25.65 9.62
CA ARG A 689 -7.25 25.17 9.35
C ARG A 689 -7.18 24.27 8.11
N VAL A 690 -8.07 23.29 8.01
CA VAL A 690 -8.11 22.36 6.87
C VAL A 690 -8.46 23.10 5.57
N THR A 691 -9.36 24.09 5.63
CA THR A 691 -9.73 24.92 4.48
C THR A 691 -8.53 25.74 3.99
N GLN A 692 -7.73 26.32 4.89
CA GLN A 692 -6.50 27.02 4.53
C GLN A 692 -5.43 26.07 3.95
N GLU A 693 -5.29 24.87 4.51
CA GLU A 693 -4.42 23.81 3.98
C GLU A 693 -4.83 23.42 2.56
N ASN A 694 -6.12 23.20 2.30
CA ASN A 694 -6.65 22.90 0.98
C ASN A 694 -6.35 24.01 -0.04
N ALA A 695 -6.48 25.29 0.35
CA ALA A 695 -6.14 26.42 -0.51
C ALA A 695 -4.64 26.44 -0.86
N ASN A 696 -3.78 26.16 0.11
CA ASN A 696 -2.33 26.08 -0.08
C ASN A 696 -1.93 24.89 -0.95
N GLU A 697 -2.46 23.70 -0.68
CA GLU A 697 -2.21 22.49 -1.48
C GLU A 697 -2.66 22.68 -2.92
N ALA A 698 -3.84 23.27 -3.14
CA ALA A 698 -4.32 23.61 -4.48
C ALA A 698 -3.32 24.51 -5.23
N ASN A 699 -2.72 25.50 -4.56
CA ASN A 699 -1.69 26.34 -5.17
C ASN A 699 -0.38 25.58 -5.46
N GLN A 700 0.04 24.65 -4.59
CA GLN A 700 1.21 23.81 -4.84
C GLN A 700 1.00 22.88 -6.04
N VAL A 701 -0.15 22.22 -6.13
CA VAL A 701 -0.49 21.35 -7.27
C VAL A 701 -0.57 22.15 -8.56
N ARG A 702 -1.02 23.43 -8.52
CA ARG A 702 -0.97 24.31 -9.69
C ARG A 702 0.46 24.61 -10.14
N ALA A 703 1.39 24.80 -9.23
CA ALA A 703 2.80 24.99 -9.58
C ALA A 703 3.34 23.74 -10.29
N ILE A 704 3.07 22.55 -9.76
CA ILE A 704 3.44 21.28 -10.39
C ILE A 704 2.76 21.13 -11.77
N ALA A 705 1.49 21.49 -11.90
CA ALA A 705 0.79 21.46 -13.18
C ALA A 705 1.44 22.40 -14.21
N ASN A 706 1.90 23.59 -13.80
CA ASN A 706 2.66 24.48 -14.69
C ASN A 706 3.99 23.84 -15.12
N ASP A 707 4.72 23.21 -14.21
CA ASP A 707 5.98 22.51 -14.52
C ASP A 707 5.75 21.37 -15.50
N VAL A 708 4.68 20.58 -15.29
CA VAL A 708 4.26 19.50 -16.22
C VAL A 708 3.86 20.08 -17.57
N SER A 709 3.15 21.21 -17.62
CA SER A 709 2.82 21.91 -18.87
C SER A 709 4.08 22.36 -19.62
N SER A 710 5.09 22.87 -18.90
CA SER A 710 6.38 23.23 -19.51
C SER A 710 7.11 22.01 -20.06
N MET A 711 7.25 20.94 -19.28
CA MET A 711 7.89 19.70 -19.74
C MET A 711 7.15 19.07 -20.93
N ALA A 712 5.82 19.17 -20.94
CA ALA A 712 5.00 18.69 -22.05
C ALA A 712 5.27 19.49 -23.33
N LYS A 713 5.39 20.81 -23.23
CA LYS A 713 5.77 21.69 -24.36
C LYS A 713 7.16 21.35 -24.88
N ASP A 714 8.14 21.16 -24.00
CA ASP A 714 9.49 20.76 -24.39
C ASP A 714 9.48 19.41 -25.12
N LEU A 715 8.67 18.45 -24.66
CA LEU A 715 8.51 17.14 -25.32
C LEU A 715 7.82 17.26 -26.69
N VAL A 716 6.81 18.13 -26.82
CA VAL A 716 6.15 18.42 -28.09
C VAL A 716 7.12 19.08 -29.07
N GLU A 717 7.88 20.08 -28.61
CA GLU A 717 8.87 20.78 -29.43
C GLU A 717 9.99 19.82 -29.88
N ASP A 718 10.53 19.01 -28.97
CA ASP A 718 11.51 17.97 -29.27
C ASP A 718 10.97 16.98 -30.30
N ALA A 719 9.71 16.54 -30.18
CA ALA A 719 9.11 15.65 -31.16
C ALA A 719 8.94 16.36 -32.52
N LEU A 720 8.39 17.58 -32.56
CA LEU A 720 8.17 18.35 -33.79
C LEU A 720 9.46 18.74 -34.52
N SER A 721 10.59 18.82 -33.80
CA SER A 721 11.90 19.05 -34.41
C SER A 721 12.36 17.88 -35.30
N LYS A 722 11.84 16.67 -35.06
CA LYS A 722 12.16 15.45 -35.82
C LYS A 722 11.25 15.33 -37.03
N LYS A 723 11.75 14.74 -38.12
CA LYS A 723 10.94 14.42 -39.30
C LYS A 723 10.53 12.96 -39.27
N PHE A 724 9.22 12.72 -39.30
CA PHE A 724 8.63 11.39 -39.26
C PHE A 724 7.28 11.39 -39.98
N ASN A 725 6.77 10.20 -40.31
CA ASN A 725 5.56 10.01 -41.11
C ASN A 725 4.29 9.75 -40.28
#